data_AF-D2GW61-F1
#
_entry.id   AF-D2GW61-F1
#
_cell.length_a   1.000
_cell.length_b   1.000
_cell.length_c   1.000
_cell.angle_alpha   90.00
_cell.angle_beta   90.00
_cell.angle_gamma   90.00
#
_symmetry.space_group_name_H-M   'P 1'
#
loop_
_entity.id
_entity.type
_entity.pdbx_description
1 polymer ?
#
loop_
_entity_poly.entity_id
_entity_poly.type
_entity_poly.pdbx_seq_one_letter_code
_entity_poly.pdbx_strand_id
1 'polypeptide(L)'
;ALGIKNCDFQAAKNNEEHHTKAISSRHLIVRRGQPFTIILHFQAPVYAFTSTLKKVALIAQTGEHPSKANKTQAIFPISCLGDQKWWNAAVEDREDQSWTISVTAPTDAIIGRYSLLLQVLGKKQLLLGQFTLLFNPWAREDAVFLKKESQRREYVLNQNGLIYLGTANCFHEEPWDFGQFESSVIDLSLGLLSMDKQVEEWGNPEHVAHILGTLLHALKMKSVLPTPQSAAAQEGGLLNKRRGSVPILRQWITGQGRPVYESQAWVFAAVACTVLRCLGIPARVITTFASAQGTGGRLSVDEYYNEEGLQNGEGQRGRIWIFQTSTECWMTRPALPPGYDGWQTLYPRVPSGGGVLGSCDLVPVKAVKEGTLSLTPGVSELFATVNASCVVWKCREDGALELTNSNTKYVGNNISTKGVGSNRCEDITQNYKYPEGSLQEKEVLEKVQEERMRHEKDSGIHPPSLKTTEPLYMFLKAPSSLNLGGNAQFSVSLANPSDQKKAVQLAFGLQAIYYNGILAAELWKKKLSLMLDANKGEEIPEELSFFHFEQSPPENSFLRLTVMATATHSEPSLSCFAQEDITICRPHLTIEMPETTEQYQLLKASVSLHNFLHDPMKDCVISLFGKGLIYRERRYRLASVWPGNTLYTEFQFTPTQVGLQRLTVEMDCDMFQNVTNYRDVTVKAPELPA
;
A
#
# COMPACT_ATOMS: atom_id res chain seq x y z
N ALA A 1 51.25 27.32 2.78
CA ALA A 1 49.85 27.63 3.12
C ALA A 1 49.07 26.32 3.17
N LEU A 2 48.06 26.15 4.05
CA LEU A 2 47.26 24.90 4.07
C LEU A 2 46.67 24.66 2.67
N GLY A 3 47.07 23.56 2.04
CA GLY A 3 46.61 23.10 0.74
C GLY A 3 46.00 21.71 0.87
N ILE A 4 44.77 21.54 0.38
CA ILE A 4 44.05 20.26 0.36
C ILE A 4 44.28 19.62 -1.01
N LYS A 5 44.71 18.36 -1.03
CA LYS A 5 44.90 17.57 -2.24
C LYS A 5 43.56 17.00 -2.72
N ASN A 6 42.86 16.30 -1.85
CA ASN A 6 41.51 15.78 -2.06
C ASN A 6 40.85 15.42 -0.72
N CYS A 7 39.55 15.13 -0.77
CA CYS A 7 38.77 14.60 0.33
C CYS A 7 38.14 13.29 -0.12
N ASP A 8 38.48 12.18 0.54
CA ASP A 8 37.83 10.90 0.32
C ASP A 8 36.66 10.74 1.30
N PHE A 9 35.47 10.53 0.76
CA PHE A 9 34.23 10.36 1.53
C PHE A 9 34.01 8.92 1.98
N GLN A 10 34.92 7.98 1.66
CA GLN A 10 34.87 6.58 2.09
C GLN A 10 33.48 5.96 1.82
N ALA A 11 32.90 6.30 0.66
CA ALA A 11 31.46 6.12 0.40
C ALA A 11 31.02 4.66 0.54
N ALA A 12 31.82 3.70 0.06
CA ALA A 12 31.49 2.28 0.18
C ALA A 12 31.41 1.82 1.65
N LYS A 13 32.41 2.17 2.46
CA LYS A 13 32.47 1.82 3.90
C LYS A 13 31.32 2.47 4.66
N ASN A 14 31.16 3.78 4.52
CA ASN A 14 30.11 4.52 5.21
C ASN A 14 28.72 4.04 4.80
N ASN A 15 28.47 3.80 3.50
CA ASN A 15 27.15 3.34 3.06
C ASN A 15 26.84 1.92 3.57
N GLU A 16 27.84 1.08 3.80
CA GLU A 16 27.64 -0.21 4.46
C GLU A 16 27.23 -0.05 5.92
N GLU A 17 27.97 0.78 6.68
CA GLU A 17 27.70 1.07 8.09
C GLU A 17 26.37 1.79 8.32
N HIS A 18 25.92 2.61 7.36
CA HIS A 18 24.65 3.34 7.42
C HIS A 18 23.47 2.61 6.76
N HIS A 19 23.65 1.36 6.34
CA HIS A 19 22.59 0.56 5.69
C HIS A 19 22.01 1.22 4.42
N THR A 20 22.89 1.77 3.58
CA THR A 20 22.57 2.44 2.30
C THR A 20 23.38 1.90 1.12
N LYS A 21 24.25 0.90 1.32
CA LYS A 21 25.06 0.26 0.25
C LYS A 21 24.25 -0.24 -0.95
N ALA A 22 23.01 -0.64 -0.72
CA ALA A 22 22.11 -1.15 -1.77
C ALA A 22 21.70 -0.07 -2.78
N ILE A 23 21.83 1.21 -2.42
CA ILE A 23 21.50 2.36 -3.25
C ILE A 23 22.69 2.75 -4.13
N SER A 24 23.88 2.87 -3.52
CA SER A 24 25.06 3.39 -4.18
C SER A 24 26.33 2.94 -3.46
N SER A 25 27.38 2.64 -4.22
CA SER A 25 28.75 2.44 -3.71
C SER A 25 29.68 3.61 -3.99
N ARG A 26 29.22 4.62 -4.76
CA ARG A 26 30.04 5.74 -5.23
C ARG A 26 29.67 7.07 -4.58
N HIS A 27 28.37 7.32 -4.41
CA HIS A 27 27.85 8.53 -3.78
C HIS A 27 27.64 8.27 -2.29
N LEU A 28 28.11 9.18 -1.43
CA LEU A 28 27.90 9.05 0.02
C LEU A 28 26.43 9.30 0.36
N ILE A 29 25.80 8.31 0.99
CA ILE A 29 24.41 8.37 1.47
C ILE A 29 24.42 7.86 2.90
N VAL A 30 24.20 8.77 3.85
CA VAL A 30 24.30 8.50 5.28
C VAL A 30 22.99 8.80 5.98
N ARG A 31 22.85 8.32 7.20
CA ARG A 31 21.67 8.54 8.05
C ARG A 31 22.05 9.44 9.21
N ARG A 32 21.18 10.39 9.55
CA ARG A 32 21.39 11.36 10.63
C ARG A 32 21.60 10.68 11.99
N GLY A 33 22.28 11.34 12.92
CA GLY A 33 22.58 10.80 14.26
C GLY A 33 23.63 9.69 14.32
N GLN A 34 24.22 9.28 13.19
CA GLN A 34 25.28 8.28 13.13
C GLN A 34 26.54 8.92 12.51
N PRO A 35 27.74 8.67 13.07
CA PRO A 35 28.99 9.19 12.52
C PRO A 35 29.35 8.52 11.20
N PHE A 36 29.95 9.28 10.29
CA PHE A 36 30.58 8.78 9.06
C PHE A 36 32.01 9.32 8.93
N THR A 37 32.90 8.54 8.31
CA THR A 37 34.32 8.89 8.19
C THR A 37 34.63 9.60 6.87
N ILE A 38 35.44 10.66 6.91
CA ILE A 38 36.08 11.25 5.73
C ILE A 38 37.59 11.31 5.93
N ILE A 39 38.36 11.26 4.84
CA ILE A 39 39.82 11.39 4.87
C ILE A 39 40.22 12.65 4.09
N LEU A 40 40.78 13.63 4.81
CA LEU A 40 41.35 14.83 4.21
C LEU A 40 42.83 14.63 3.93
N HIS A 41 43.24 14.67 2.66
CA HIS A 41 44.64 14.62 2.28
C HIS A 41 45.20 16.02 2.05
N PHE A 42 46.35 16.29 2.64
CA PHE A 42 47.05 17.57 2.54
C PHE A 42 48.15 17.51 1.48
N GLN A 43 48.49 18.66 0.89
CA GLN A 43 49.59 18.78 -0.07
C GLN A 43 50.98 18.74 0.57
N ALA A 44 51.06 19.01 1.88
CA ALA A 44 52.29 18.99 2.66
C ALA A 44 51.98 18.48 4.07
N PRO A 45 53.00 18.00 4.80
CA PRO A 45 52.80 17.36 6.09
C PRO A 45 52.01 18.20 7.12
N VAL A 46 51.20 17.53 7.92
CA VAL A 46 50.29 18.12 8.93
C VAL A 46 51.06 19.01 9.91
N TYR A 47 52.28 18.61 10.31
CA TYR A 47 53.11 19.37 11.25
C TYR A 47 53.43 20.79 10.76
N ALA A 48 53.46 21.01 9.44
CA ALA A 48 53.76 22.31 8.84
C ALA A 48 52.62 23.33 9.03
N PHE A 49 51.41 22.88 9.43
CA PHE A 49 50.23 23.75 9.55
C PHE A 49 49.44 23.58 10.85
N THR A 50 50.02 22.94 11.87
CA THR A 50 49.36 22.62 13.16
C THR A 50 48.65 23.81 13.81
N SER A 51 49.21 25.02 13.71
CA SER A 51 48.60 26.25 14.24
C SER A 51 47.40 26.75 13.43
N THR A 52 47.39 26.50 12.12
CA THR A 52 46.29 26.83 11.21
C THR A 52 45.15 25.83 11.35
N LEU A 53 45.49 24.56 11.56
CA LEU A 53 44.57 23.45 11.72
C LEU A 53 43.66 23.58 12.96
N LYS A 54 44.10 24.27 14.01
CA LYS A 54 43.26 24.67 15.16
C LYS A 54 42.15 25.69 14.81
N LYS A 55 42.19 26.29 13.62
CA LYS A 55 41.26 27.32 13.14
C LYS A 55 40.40 26.83 11.96
N VAL A 56 40.30 25.51 11.79
CA VAL A 56 39.56 24.88 10.71
C VAL A 56 38.20 24.42 11.22
N ALA A 57 37.17 24.73 10.44
CA ALA A 57 35.81 24.28 10.67
C ALA A 57 35.25 23.65 9.40
N LEU A 58 34.31 22.72 9.57
CA LEU A 58 33.50 22.21 8.50
C LEU A 58 32.20 23.02 8.41
N ILE A 59 31.65 23.08 7.20
CA ILE A 59 30.36 23.68 6.92
C ILE A 59 29.51 22.66 6.17
N ALA A 60 28.38 22.27 6.75
CA ALA A 60 27.35 21.48 6.07
C ALA A 60 26.25 22.43 5.57
N GLN A 61 25.89 22.37 4.29
CA GLN A 61 24.86 23.21 3.67
C GLN A 61 23.86 22.37 2.88
N THR A 62 22.57 22.64 3.01
CA THR A 62 21.48 22.04 2.23
C THR A 62 20.51 23.12 1.73
N GLY A 63 19.74 22.82 0.68
CA GLY A 63 18.79 23.75 0.04
C GLY A 63 19.42 24.82 -0.84
N GLU A 64 18.59 25.60 -1.54
CA GLU A 64 19.03 26.64 -2.50
C GLU A 64 19.59 27.90 -1.81
N HIS A 65 19.09 28.21 -0.61
CA HIS A 65 19.51 29.36 0.18
C HIS A 65 19.93 28.95 1.60
N PRO A 66 21.11 28.30 1.77
CA PRO A 66 21.57 27.82 3.07
C PRO A 66 21.79 28.97 4.06
N SER A 67 21.19 28.88 5.24
CA SER A 67 21.32 29.86 6.32
C SER A 67 21.41 29.19 7.69
N LYS A 68 22.13 29.83 8.62
CA LYS A 68 22.19 29.35 10.00
C LYS A 68 20.84 29.49 10.72
N ALA A 69 20.09 30.54 10.39
CA ALA A 69 18.79 30.83 11.01
C ALA A 69 17.78 29.70 10.76
N ASN A 70 17.79 29.13 9.54
CA ASN A 70 16.84 28.09 9.15
C ASN A 70 17.41 26.67 9.34
N LYS A 71 18.53 26.52 10.05
CA LYS A 71 19.26 25.25 10.26
C LYS A 71 19.72 24.55 8.96
N THR A 72 19.61 25.19 7.80
CA THR A 72 20.05 24.68 6.49
C THR A 72 21.56 24.85 6.27
N GLN A 73 22.24 25.59 7.15
CA GLN A 73 23.69 25.68 7.22
C GLN A 73 24.19 25.50 8.66
N ALA A 74 25.15 24.58 8.86
CA ALA A 74 25.84 24.39 10.12
C ALA A 74 27.34 24.61 9.95
N ILE A 75 27.97 25.40 10.84
CA ILE A 75 29.42 25.58 10.92
C ILE A 75 29.88 24.97 12.24
N PHE A 76 30.83 24.03 12.19
CA PHE A 76 31.29 23.29 13.37
C PHE A 76 32.80 23.04 13.30
N PRO A 77 33.52 23.24 14.42
CA PRO A 77 34.96 23.01 14.46
C PRO A 77 35.29 21.52 14.36
N ILE A 78 36.52 21.22 13.94
CA ILE A 78 37.06 19.85 14.03
C ILE A 78 37.73 19.73 15.43
N SER A 79 37.03 19.16 16.40
CA SER A 79 37.46 19.08 17.81
C SER A 79 37.17 17.71 18.44
N CYS A 80 37.96 17.32 19.44
CA CYS A 80 37.79 16.03 20.13
C CYS A 80 36.59 16.01 21.12
N LEU A 81 36.04 17.19 21.44
CA LEU A 81 34.87 17.38 22.30
C LEU A 81 33.80 18.04 21.45
N GLY A 82 32.64 17.40 21.31
CA GLY A 82 31.50 17.91 20.54
C GLY A 82 30.20 17.71 21.31
N ASP A 83 29.25 18.61 21.11
CA ASP A 83 27.88 18.43 21.57
C ASP A 83 27.21 17.35 20.72
N GLN A 84 26.65 16.32 21.36
CA GLN A 84 25.91 15.25 20.67
C GLN A 84 24.60 15.76 20.07
N LYS A 85 24.09 16.92 20.50
CA LYS A 85 22.87 17.55 20.01
C LYS A 85 23.09 18.44 18.78
N TRP A 86 24.33 18.60 18.33
CA TRP A 86 24.67 19.44 17.18
C TRP A 86 25.60 18.70 16.21
N TRP A 87 25.84 19.31 15.04
CA TRP A 87 26.86 18.83 14.12
C TRP A 87 28.23 18.81 14.80
N ASN A 88 28.92 17.67 14.69
CA ASN A 88 30.25 17.50 15.26
C ASN A 88 31.21 16.88 14.26
N ALA A 89 32.49 17.18 14.45
CA ALA A 89 33.59 16.53 13.74
C ALA A 89 34.77 16.32 14.67
N ALA A 90 35.33 15.11 14.67
CA ALA A 90 36.48 14.74 15.49
C ALA A 90 37.56 14.09 14.63
N VAL A 91 38.83 14.38 14.92
CA VAL A 91 39.96 13.67 14.29
C VAL A 91 40.14 12.33 14.99
N GLU A 92 39.94 11.23 14.26
CA GLU A 92 40.14 9.87 14.76
C GLU A 92 41.60 9.44 14.62
N ASP A 93 42.23 9.79 13.49
CA ASP A 93 43.61 9.44 13.21
C ASP A 93 44.36 10.56 12.46
N ARG A 94 45.67 10.63 12.71
CA ARG A 94 46.59 11.64 12.17
C ARG A 94 47.80 10.96 11.57
N GLU A 95 47.79 10.85 10.25
CA GLU A 95 48.96 10.48 9.47
C GLU A 95 49.76 11.73 9.07
N ASP A 96 50.96 11.53 8.52
CA ASP A 96 51.85 12.63 8.15
C ASP A 96 51.20 13.60 7.15
N GLN A 97 50.39 13.10 6.20
CA GLN A 97 49.72 13.89 5.16
C GLN A 97 48.20 13.70 5.09
N SER A 98 47.59 13.04 6.08
CA SER A 98 46.15 12.72 6.08
C SER A 98 45.53 12.92 7.45
N TRP A 99 44.29 13.41 7.49
CA TRP A 99 43.44 13.37 8.66
C TRP A 99 42.23 12.48 8.40
N THR A 100 42.05 11.49 9.25
CA THR A 100 40.81 10.71 9.32
C THR A 100 39.86 11.41 10.28
N ILE A 101 38.73 11.87 9.77
CA ILE A 101 37.76 12.69 10.51
C ILE A 101 36.43 11.96 10.55
N SER A 102 35.90 11.79 11.75
CA SER A 102 34.51 11.36 11.97
C SER A 102 33.61 12.58 12.01
N VAL A 103 32.54 12.56 11.22
CA VAL A 103 31.54 13.63 11.11
C VAL A 103 30.19 13.07 11.52
N THR A 104 29.48 13.74 12.43
CA THR A 104 28.14 13.33 12.86
C THR A 104 27.15 14.46 12.68
N ALA A 105 26.05 14.17 11.97
CA ALA A 105 24.88 15.04 11.93
C ALA A 105 23.98 14.77 13.15
N PRO A 106 23.30 15.77 13.73
CA PRO A 106 22.37 15.54 14.85
C PRO A 106 21.14 14.73 14.40
N THR A 107 20.43 14.08 15.33
CA THR A 107 19.26 13.24 15.02
C THR A 107 18.03 14.00 14.53
N ASP A 108 18.00 15.32 14.67
CA ASP A 108 16.95 16.20 14.13
C ASP A 108 17.40 16.93 12.85
N ALA A 109 18.56 16.58 12.29
CA ALA A 109 19.06 17.18 11.06
C ALA A 109 18.06 17.04 9.91
N ILE A 110 17.99 18.10 9.10
CA ILE A 110 17.24 18.15 7.84
C ILE A 110 17.73 17.03 6.92
N ILE A 111 16.82 16.27 6.32
CA ILE A 111 17.19 15.30 5.28
C ILE A 111 17.40 15.98 3.93
N GLY A 112 18.11 15.32 3.01
CA GLY A 112 18.31 15.79 1.64
C GLY A 112 19.77 15.86 1.22
N ARG A 113 20.03 16.64 0.17
CA ARG A 113 21.37 16.76 -0.43
C ARG A 113 22.17 17.85 0.26
N TYR A 114 23.34 17.48 0.76
CA TYR A 114 24.27 18.37 1.43
C TYR A 114 25.53 18.61 0.60
N SER A 115 26.06 19.82 0.69
CA SER A 115 27.44 20.16 0.35
C SER A 115 28.26 20.32 1.62
N LEU A 116 29.43 19.68 1.67
CA LEU A 116 30.38 19.79 2.76
C LEU A 116 31.55 20.68 2.33
N LEU A 117 31.80 21.76 3.08
CA LEU A 117 32.88 22.70 2.81
C LEU A 117 33.85 22.79 3.98
N LEU A 118 35.10 23.15 3.67
CA LEU A 118 36.14 23.46 4.63
C LEU A 118 36.29 24.98 4.75
N GLN A 119 36.14 25.49 5.96
CA GLN A 119 36.41 26.89 6.31
C GLN A 119 37.75 26.98 7.04
N VAL A 120 38.67 27.74 6.47
CA VAL A 120 39.90 28.16 7.14
C VAL A 120 39.80 29.66 7.40
N LEU A 121 40.03 30.10 8.65
CA LEU A 121 39.92 31.51 9.01
C LEU A 121 40.79 32.39 8.08
N GLY A 122 40.18 33.42 7.47
CA GLY A 122 40.86 34.34 6.55
C GLY A 122 41.07 33.82 5.12
N LYS A 123 40.49 32.66 4.75
CA LYS A 123 40.52 32.12 3.38
C LYS A 123 39.12 31.86 2.83
N LYS A 124 39.02 31.73 1.51
CA LYS A 124 37.81 31.29 0.81
C LYS A 124 37.45 29.86 1.22
N GLN A 125 36.16 29.58 1.38
CA GLN A 125 35.64 28.25 1.66
C GLN A 125 35.96 27.31 0.49
N LEU A 126 36.34 26.06 0.82
CA LEU A 126 36.67 25.03 -0.16
C LEU A 126 35.59 23.95 -0.14
N LEU A 127 34.97 23.65 -1.27
CA LEU A 127 34.05 22.51 -1.39
C LEU A 127 34.85 21.20 -1.31
N LEU A 128 34.49 20.35 -0.35
CA LEU A 128 35.08 19.02 -0.19
C LEU A 128 34.33 17.98 -1.02
N GLY A 129 33.00 18.06 -1.04
CA GLY A 129 32.14 17.14 -1.77
C GLY A 129 30.67 17.24 -1.36
N GLN A 130 29.88 16.30 -1.84
CA GLN A 130 28.43 16.23 -1.59
C GLN A 130 28.03 14.88 -1.02
N PHE A 131 26.98 14.87 -0.20
CA PHE A 131 26.41 13.66 0.37
C PHE A 131 24.90 13.80 0.53
N THR A 132 24.19 12.68 0.66
CA THR A 132 22.76 12.67 0.98
C THR A 132 22.57 12.23 2.42
N LEU A 133 21.77 12.97 3.18
CA LEU A 133 21.41 12.65 4.55
C LEU A 133 19.96 12.17 4.61
N LEU A 134 19.71 11.02 5.23
CA LEU A 134 18.40 10.39 5.37
C LEU A 134 17.98 10.25 6.84
N PHE A 135 16.71 9.93 7.08
CA PHE A 135 16.22 9.52 8.39
C PHE A 135 16.91 8.24 8.88
N ASN A 136 17.00 8.07 10.21
CA ASN A 136 17.72 6.98 10.84
C ASN A 136 16.86 6.10 11.76
N PRO A 137 16.25 5.03 11.24
CA PRO A 137 15.55 4.02 12.05
C PRO A 137 16.44 3.26 13.05
N TRP A 138 17.77 3.40 12.96
CA TRP A 138 18.74 2.74 13.84
C TRP A 138 19.17 3.60 15.03
N ALA A 139 19.04 4.93 14.95
CA ALA A 139 19.38 5.84 16.04
C ALA A 139 18.21 5.95 17.03
N ARG A 140 18.46 5.79 18.34
CA ARG A 140 17.40 5.73 19.37
C ARG A 140 16.70 7.06 19.57
N GLU A 141 17.41 8.14 19.34
CA GLU A 141 16.99 9.52 19.53
C GLU A 141 16.35 10.10 18.25
N ASP A 142 16.31 9.33 17.15
CA ASP A 142 15.58 9.71 15.94
C ASP A 142 14.08 9.40 16.10
N ALA A 143 13.24 10.33 15.68
CA ALA A 143 11.78 10.19 15.70
C ALA A 143 11.26 8.96 14.92
N VAL A 144 12.03 8.42 13.97
CA VAL A 144 11.67 7.19 13.23
C VAL A 144 12.31 5.92 13.78
N PHE A 145 12.90 5.96 14.99
CA PHE A 145 13.56 4.81 15.60
C PHE A 145 12.64 3.59 15.67
N LEU A 146 13.11 2.46 15.15
CA LEU A 146 12.39 1.20 15.19
C LEU A 146 13.25 0.15 15.89
N LYS A 147 12.82 -0.23 17.11
CA LYS A 147 13.64 -1.02 18.05
C LYS A 147 14.09 -2.39 17.52
N LYS A 148 13.22 -3.10 16.79
CA LYS A 148 13.47 -4.49 16.37
C LYS A 148 14.18 -4.53 15.02
N GLU A 149 15.33 -5.20 14.96
CA GLU A 149 16.10 -5.33 13.71
C GLU A 149 15.31 -6.03 12.59
N SER A 150 14.55 -7.08 12.92
CA SER A 150 13.70 -7.76 11.93
C SER A 150 12.67 -6.82 11.28
N GLN A 151 12.09 -5.90 12.07
CA GLN A 151 11.15 -4.90 11.56
C GLN A 151 11.86 -3.84 10.71
N ARG A 152 13.09 -3.41 11.06
CA ARG A 152 13.89 -2.51 10.19
C ARG A 152 14.23 -3.16 8.86
N ARG A 153 14.59 -4.44 8.88
CA ARG A 153 14.83 -5.22 7.65
C ARG A 153 13.57 -5.29 6.78
N GLU A 154 12.39 -5.51 7.36
CA GLU A 154 11.13 -5.59 6.60
C GLU A 154 10.63 -4.22 6.12
N TYR A 155 10.56 -3.24 7.01
CA TYR A 155 9.84 -1.98 6.78
C TYR A 155 10.71 -0.85 6.23
N VAL A 156 12.02 -1.07 6.07
CA VAL A 156 12.95 -0.12 5.45
C VAL A 156 13.72 -0.80 4.31
N LEU A 157 14.34 -1.95 4.59
CA LEU A 157 15.31 -2.55 3.67
C LEU A 157 14.72 -3.53 2.65
N ASN A 158 13.58 -4.15 2.93
CA ASN A 158 12.99 -5.14 2.03
C ASN A 158 12.35 -4.44 0.83
N GLN A 159 12.77 -4.81 -0.39
CA GLN A 159 12.21 -4.31 -1.65
C GLN A 159 11.07 -5.20 -2.17
N ASN A 160 10.99 -6.44 -1.69
CA ASN A 160 10.02 -7.44 -2.13
C ASN A 160 8.78 -7.39 -1.22
N GLY A 161 7.72 -6.77 -1.70
CA GLY A 161 6.41 -6.67 -1.04
C GLY A 161 5.44 -7.76 -1.47
N LEU A 162 4.39 -7.91 -0.67
CA LEU A 162 3.17 -8.66 -0.98
C LEU A 162 2.00 -7.77 -0.58
N ILE A 163 1.04 -7.60 -1.48
CA ILE A 163 -0.20 -6.84 -1.26
C ILE A 163 -1.34 -7.84 -1.41
N TYR A 164 -2.26 -7.88 -0.44
CA TYR A 164 -3.34 -8.85 -0.42
C TYR A 164 -4.57 -8.23 -1.07
N LEU A 165 -5.04 -8.78 -2.17
CA LEU A 165 -6.18 -8.25 -2.94
C LEU A 165 -7.29 -9.31 -3.01
N GLY A 166 -8.53 -8.92 -3.27
CA GLY A 166 -9.67 -9.84 -3.29
C GLY A 166 -10.67 -9.54 -2.19
N THR A 167 -11.33 -10.58 -1.69
CA THR A 167 -12.30 -10.46 -0.60
C THR A 167 -11.72 -10.99 0.71
N ALA A 168 -12.34 -10.65 1.84
CA ALA A 168 -11.90 -11.13 3.15
C ALA A 168 -11.83 -12.66 3.24
N ASN A 169 -12.73 -13.35 2.52
CA ASN A 169 -12.87 -14.82 2.51
C ASN A 169 -12.03 -15.50 1.43
N CYS A 170 -11.59 -14.75 0.41
CA CYS A 170 -10.74 -15.26 -0.67
C CYS A 170 -9.89 -14.12 -1.24
N PHE A 171 -8.73 -13.93 -0.62
CA PHE A 171 -7.71 -13.01 -1.11
C PHE A 171 -6.61 -13.77 -1.88
N HIS A 172 -5.91 -13.03 -2.74
CA HIS A 172 -4.70 -13.47 -3.42
C HIS A 172 -3.54 -12.52 -3.08
N GLU A 173 -2.33 -13.07 -3.18
CA GLU A 173 -1.10 -12.32 -2.99
C GLU A 173 -0.69 -11.68 -4.33
N GLU A 174 -0.55 -10.36 -4.35
CA GLU A 174 0.06 -9.61 -5.45
C GLU A 174 1.52 -9.28 -5.08
N PRO A 175 2.51 -9.91 -5.74
CA PRO A 175 3.92 -9.59 -5.54
C PRO A 175 4.24 -8.19 -6.03
N TRP A 176 4.95 -7.41 -5.21
CA TRP A 176 5.24 -6.02 -5.54
C TRP A 176 6.73 -5.68 -5.38
N ASP A 177 7.34 -5.12 -6.43
CA ASP A 177 8.69 -4.56 -6.35
C ASP A 177 8.60 -3.08 -5.93
N PHE A 178 8.96 -2.79 -4.68
CA PHE A 178 9.05 -1.41 -4.22
C PHE A 178 10.20 -0.67 -4.89
N GLY A 179 11.33 -1.34 -5.15
CA GLY A 179 12.43 -0.72 -5.89
C GLY A 179 13.09 0.51 -5.23
N GLN A 180 12.91 0.75 -3.93
CA GLN A 180 13.34 1.98 -3.24
C GLN A 180 14.85 2.28 -3.29
N PHE A 181 15.68 1.29 -3.64
CA PHE A 181 17.13 1.47 -3.79
C PHE A 181 17.59 1.75 -5.22
N GLU A 182 16.68 1.80 -6.21
CA GLU A 182 17.05 2.32 -7.53
C GLU A 182 17.46 3.79 -7.39
N SER A 183 18.61 4.17 -7.96
CA SER A 183 19.19 5.52 -7.78
C SER A 183 18.22 6.64 -8.16
N SER A 184 17.41 6.41 -9.21
CA SER A 184 16.40 7.38 -9.63
C SER A 184 15.32 7.62 -8.57
N VAL A 185 15.04 6.68 -7.67
CA VAL A 185 13.96 6.82 -6.69
C VAL A 185 14.32 7.83 -5.61
N ILE A 186 15.57 7.87 -5.12
CA ILE A 186 16.02 8.92 -4.20
C ILE A 186 15.90 10.28 -4.86
N ASP A 187 16.38 10.40 -6.09
CA ASP A 187 16.36 11.67 -6.82
C ASP A 187 14.93 12.16 -7.07
N LEU A 188 14.03 11.26 -7.47
CA LEU A 188 12.61 11.56 -7.64
C LEU A 188 11.94 11.91 -6.29
N SER A 189 12.27 11.21 -5.21
CA SER A 189 11.69 11.45 -3.88
C SER A 189 12.13 12.79 -3.29
N LEU A 190 13.41 13.15 -3.42
CA LEU A 190 13.93 14.45 -3.00
C LEU A 190 13.47 15.57 -3.95
N GLY A 191 13.32 15.28 -5.25
CA GLY A 191 12.73 16.20 -6.21
C GLY A 191 11.27 16.52 -5.89
N LEU A 192 10.47 15.52 -5.51
CA LEU A 192 9.12 15.74 -4.99
C LEU A 192 9.14 16.61 -3.75
N LEU A 193 10.00 16.30 -2.77
CA LEU A 193 10.09 17.04 -1.53
C LEU A 193 10.48 18.51 -1.77
N SER A 194 11.30 18.81 -2.79
CA SER A 194 11.67 20.19 -3.17
C SER A 194 10.52 21.10 -3.61
N MET A 195 9.33 20.55 -3.83
CA MET A 195 8.11 21.35 -4.00
C MET A 195 7.66 22.04 -2.71
N ASP A 196 8.11 21.55 -1.55
CA ASP A 196 7.93 22.19 -0.26
C ASP A 196 8.92 23.32 -0.06
N LYS A 197 8.40 24.48 0.38
CA LYS A 197 9.18 25.68 0.63
C LYS A 197 9.76 25.73 2.04
N GLN A 198 9.24 24.91 2.96
CA GLN A 198 9.64 24.88 4.37
C GLN A 198 10.77 23.86 4.60
N VAL A 199 11.93 24.11 3.98
CA VAL A 199 13.08 23.19 4.05
C VAL A 199 13.57 22.96 5.48
N GLU A 200 13.39 23.94 6.36
CA GLU A 200 13.68 23.84 7.79
C GLU A 200 12.90 22.73 8.51
N GLU A 201 11.72 22.37 8.01
CA GLU A 201 10.84 21.33 8.58
C GLU A 201 11.16 19.93 8.03
N TRP A 202 12.09 19.79 7.09
CA TRP A 202 12.45 18.47 6.52
C TRP A 202 13.20 17.59 7.52
N GLY A 203 13.60 18.11 8.68
CA GLY A 203 14.06 17.31 9.81
C GLY A 203 12.92 16.59 10.56
N ASN A 204 11.66 16.96 10.32
CA ASN A 204 10.50 16.40 11.00
C ASN A 204 9.83 15.32 10.11
N PRO A 205 9.82 14.03 10.52
CA PRO A 205 9.21 12.97 9.72
C PRO A 205 7.68 13.14 9.58
N GLU A 206 7.00 13.80 10.54
CA GLU A 206 5.58 14.10 10.44
C GLU A 206 5.31 15.06 9.28
N HIS A 207 6.07 16.15 9.21
CA HIS A 207 5.98 17.13 8.12
C HIS A 207 6.30 16.50 6.76
N VAL A 208 7.42 15.77 6.69
CA VAL A 208 7.85 15.11 5.43
C VAL A 208 6.81 14.09 4.95
N ALA A 209 6.28 13.24 5.83
CA ALA A 209 5.27 12.26 5.43
C ALA A 209 3.95 12.93 5.01
N HIS A 210 3.53 14.00 5.70
CA HIS A 210 2.35 14.80 5.35
C HIS A 210 2.47 15.41 3.94
N ILE A 211 3.58 16.08 3.66
CA ILE A 211 3.83 16.73 2.36
C ILE A 211 3.93 15.69 1.24
N LEU A 212 4.66 14.60 1.45
CA LEU A 212 4.79 13.55 0.43
C LEU A 212 3.46 12.86 0.15
N GLY A 213 2.66 12.58 1.18
CA GLY A 213 1.32 12.03 0.99
C GLY A 213 0.43 12.96 0.16
N THR A 214 0.45 14.25 0.47
CA THR A 214 -0.28 15.31 -0.25
C THR A 214 0.15 15.39 -1.72
N LEU A 215 1.46 15.47 -1.98
CA LEU A 215 2.01 15.58 -3.34
C LEU A 215 1.76 14.32 -4.16
N LEU A 216 1.99 13.13 -3.59
CA LEU A 216 1.73 11.86 -4.27
C LEU A 216 0.25 11.68 -4.57
N HIS A 217 -0.64 12.09 -3.65
CA HIS A 217 -2.08 12.02 -3.88
C HIS A 217 -2.50 12.96 -5.02
N ALA A 218 -1.99 14.18 -5.04
CA ALA A 218 -2.24 15.10 -6.15
C ALA A 218 -1.73 14.55 -7.50
N LEU A 219 -0.56 13.91 -7.50
CA LEU A 219 -0.03 13.24 -8.69
C LEU A 219 -0.89 12.07 -9.14
N LYS A 220 -1.38 11.24 -8.21
CA LYS A 220 -2.34 10.17 -8.48
C LYS A 220 -3.59 10.76 -9.16
N MET A 221 -4.20 11.78 -8.58
CA MET A 221 -5.43 12.39 -9.13
C MET A 221 -5.23 12.98 -10.53
N LYS A 222 -4.03 13.45 -10.86
CA LYS A 222 -3.69 14.00 -12.17
C LYS A 222 -3.32 12.93 -13.21
N SER A 223 -2.72 11.82 -12.77
CA SER A 223 -2.01 10.88 -13.66
C SER A 223 -2.69 9.53 -13.82
N VAL A 224 -3.66 9.21 -12.96
CA VAL A 224 -4.51 8.02 -13.11
C VAL A 224 -5.51 8.27 -14.24
N LEU A 225 -5.56 7.32 -15.17
CA LEU A 225 -6.38 7.39 -16.37
C LEU A 225 -7.77 6.75 -16.13
N PRO A 226 -8.83 7.26 -16.77
CA PRO A 226 -10.13 6.60 -16.72
C PRO A 226 -10.05 5.21 -17.34
N THR A 227 -10.86 4.29 -16.82
CA THR A 227 -10.88 2.90 -17.31
C THR A 227 -11.29 2.87 -18.79
N PRO A 228 -10.52 2.22 -19.69
CA PRO A 228 -10.83 2.21 -21.13
C PRO A 228 -12.18 1.53 -21.41
N GLN A 229 -13.01 2.15 -22.27
CA GLN A 229 -14.34 1.64 -22.63
C GLN A 229 -14.31 0.52 -23.69
N SER A 230 -13.16 0.25 -24.35
CA SER A 230 -13.06 -0.80 -25.38
C SER A 230 -11.70 -1.52 -25.37
N ALA A 231 -11.71 -2.79 -25.80
CA ALA A 231 -10.52 -3.64 -25.90
C ALA A 231 -9.46 -3.08 -26.86
N ALA A 232 -9.86 -2.42 -27.96
CA ALA A 232 -8.94 -1.84 -28.94
C ALA A 232 -8.15 -0.62 -28.42
N ALA A 233 -8.67 0.08 -27.39
CA ALA A 233 -7.94 1.17 -26.74
C ALA A 233 -6.84 0.68 -25.78
N GLN A 234 -6.88 -0.60 -25.37
CA GLN A 234 -5.85 -1.21 -24.53
C GLN A 234 -4.58 -1.56 -25.31
N GLU A 235 -4.67 -1.87 -26.61
CA GLU A 235 -3.52 -2.32 -27.41
C GLU A 235 -2.39 -1.28 -27.53
N GLY A 236 -2.73 0.02 -27.54
CA GLY A 236 -1.74 1.10 -27.68
C GLY A 236 -0.90 1.42 -26.43
N GLY A 237 -1.33 0.96 -25.23
CA GLY A 237 -0.70 1.31 -23.95
C GLY A 237 0.29 0.27 -23.39
N LEU A 238 0.42 -0.89 -24.04
CA LEU A 238 1.02 -2.12 -23.49
C LEU A 238 2.55 -2.19 -23.47
N LEU A 239 3.28 -1.11 -23.75
CA LEU A 239 4.74 -1.16 -23.89
C LEU A 239 5.53 -1.03 -22.57
N ASN A 240 4.94 -0.50 -21.50
CA ASN A 240 5.63 -0.28 -20.22
C ASN A 240 5.03 -1.11 -19.07
N LYS A 241 5.09 -2.43 -19.17
CA LYS A 241 4.48 -3.38 -18.22
C LYS A 241 5.25 -3.63 -16.91
N ARG A 242 6.49 -3.13 -16.75
CA ARG A 242 7.28 -3.43 -15.54
C ARG A 242 6.48 -3.01 -14.30
N ARG A 243 6.09 -4.00 -13.49
CA ARG A 243 5.35 -3.80 -12.25
C ARG A 243 6.27 -3.34 -11.14
N GLY A 244 5.66 -2.75 -10.12
CA GLY A 244 6.37 -2.13 -9.01
C GLY A 244 6.19 -0.62 -8.99
N SER A 245 6.68 -0.02 -7.92
CA SER A 245 6.46 1.39 -7.64
C SER A 245 7.28 2.32 -8.55
N VAL A 246 8.47 1.90 -8.96
CA VAL A 246 9.41 2.78 -9.67
C VAL A 246 8.88 3.23 -11.04
N PRO A 247 8.36 2.34 -11.90
CA PRO A 247 7.81 2.74 -13.21
C PRO A 247 6.58 3.63 -13.09
N ILE A 248 5.77 3.45 -12.03
CA ILE A 248 4.58 4.27 -11.75
C ILE A 248 4.99 5.65 -11.23
N LEU A 249 5.89 5.70 -10.24
CA LEU A 249 6.42 6.96 -9.71
C LEU A 249 7.05 7.81 -10.82
N ARG A 250 7.83 7.17 -11.71
CA ARG A 250 8.42 7.85 -12.88
C ARG A 250 7.34 8.38 -13.82
N GLN A 251 6.28 7.60 -14.08
CA GLN A 251 5.18 8.03 -14.95
C GLN A 251 4.43 9.23 -14.36
N TRP A 252 4.15 9.21 -13.05
CA TRP A 252 3.47 10.31 -12.37
C TRP A 252 4.28 11.61 -12.37
N ILE A 253 5.59 11.53 -12.22
CA ILE A 253 6.45 12.73 -12.13
C ILE A 253 6.86 13.25 -13.51
N THR A 254 7.24 12.35 -14.42
CA THR A 254 7.91 12.71 -15.69
C THR A 254 7.04 12.48 -16.92
N GLY A 255 5.88 11.84 -16.77
CA GLY A 255 5.05 11.36 -17.89
C GLY A 255 5.60 10.09 -18.55
N GLN A 256 6.77 9.60 -18.16
CA GLN A 256 7.40 8.40 -18.73
C GLN A 256 7.35 7.21 -17.76
N GLY A 257 6.78 6.09 -18.17
CA GLY A 257 6.73 4.87 -17.36
C GLY A 257 5.42 4.10 -17.56
N ARG A 258 4.93 3.47 -16.49
CA ARG A 258 3.71 2.66 -16.52
C ARG A 258 2.48 3.51 -16.15
N PRO A 259 1.47 3.65 -17.02
CA PRO A 259 0.22 4.29 -16.67
C PRO A 259 -0.59 3.43 -15.67
N VAL A 260 -1.42 4.08 -14.87
CA VAL A 260 -2.33 3.44 -13.90
C VAL A 260 -3.75 3.86 -14.23
N TYR A 261 -4.68 2.91 -14.25
CA TYR A 261 -6.10 3.15 -14.47
C TYR A 261 -6.87 3.20 -13.15
N GLU A 262 -8.06 3.78 -13.14
CA GLU A 262 -8.91 3.89 -11.95
C GLU A 262 -9.15 2.55 -11.24
N SER A 263 -9.35 1.46 -11.98
CA SER A 263 -9.50 0.10 -11.45
C SER A 263 -8.24 -0.44 -10.73
N GLN A 264 -7.11 0.24 -10.87
CA GLN A 264 -5.80 -0.10 -10.28
C GLN A 264 -5.29 0.99 -9.33
N ALA A 265 -6.12 1.98 -8.98
CA ALA A 265 -5.69 3.13 -8.18
C ALA A 265 -5.23 2.78 -6.74
N TRP A 266 -5.46 1.53 -6.31
CA TRP A 266 -4.92 0.95 -5.07
C TRP A 266 -3.37 0.94 -5.04
N VAL A 267 -2.69 0.94 -6.19
CA VAL A 267 -1.21 0.98 -6.26
C VAL A 267 -0.58 2.22 -5.59
N PHE A 268 -1.37 3.26 -5.33
CA PHE A 268 -0.96 4.44 -4.59
C PHE A 268 -0.29 4.10 -3.25
N ALA A 269 -0.86 3.17 -2.49
CA ALA A 269 -0.29 2.81 -1.19
C ALA A 269 1.14 2.27 -1.34
N ALA A 270 1.38 1.45 -2.37
CA ALA A 270 2.69 0.87 -2.63
C ALA A 270 3.73 1.92 -3.08
N VAL A 271 3.32 2.89 -3.90
CA VAL A 271 4.17 4.01 -4.32
C VAL A 271 4.52 4.91 -3.12
N ALA A 272 3.55 5.28 -2.30
CA ALA A 272 3.80 6.05 -1.08
C ALA A 272 4.72 5.30 -0.10
N CYS A 273 4.50 4.00 0.09
CA CYS A 273 5.38 3.17 0.91
C CYS A 273 6.83 3.19 0.39
N THR A 274 7.02 3.14 -0.92
CA THR A 274 8.35 3.18 -1.57
C THR A 274 9.09 4.48 -1.26
N VAL A 275 8.42 5.62 -1.46
CA VAL A 275 9.01 6.95 -1.24
C VAL A 275 9.38 7.13 0.24
N LEU A 276 8.52 6.71 1.17
CA LEU A 276 8.79 6.79 2.61
C LEU A 276 9.99 5.91 3.01
N ARG A 277 10.02 4.64 2.56
CA ARG A 277 11.14 3.72 2.80
C ARG A 277 12.45 4.25 2.24
N CYS A 278 12.39 4.84 1.04
CA CYS A 278 13.53 5.44 0.35
C CYS A 278 14.18 6.55 1.19
N LEU A 279 13.40 7.37 1.87
CA LEU A 279 13.90 8.45 2.73
C LEU A 279 14.27 7.99 4.14
N GLY A 280 14.07 6.71 4.45
CA GLY A 280 14.38 6.13 5.75
C GLY A 280 13.25 6.18 6.77
N ILE A 281 12.01 6.47 6.37
CA ILE A 281 10.83 6.34 7.24
C ILE A 281 10.32 4.90 7.13
N PRO A 282 10.28 4.10 8.21
CA PRO A 282 9.75 2.74 8.13
C PRO A 282 8.28 2.77 7.74
N ALA A 283 7.89 2.00 6.72
CA ALA A 283 6.54 2.01 6.19
C ALA A 283 6.08 0.63 5.74
N ARG A 284 4.76 0.40 5.71
CA ARG A 284 4.13 -0.83 5.19
C ARG A 284 2.82 -0.52 4.48
N VAL A 285 2.45 -1.41 3.56
CA VAL A 285 1.14 -1.40 2.91
C VAL A 285 0.20 -2.28 3.72
N ILE A 286 -1.01 -1.80 3.95
CA ILE A 286 -2.09 -2.56 4.57
C ILE A 286 -3.26 -2.66 3.59
N THR A 287 -4.06 -3.72 3.72
CA THR A 287 -5.32 -3.87 3.00
C THR A 287 -6.45 -4.10 3.98
N THR A 288 -7.47 -3.24 3.91
CA THR A 288 -8.70 -3.36 4.68
C THR A 288 -9.79 -3.93 3.76
N PHE A 289 -10.29 -5.13 4.03
CA PHE A 289 -11.39 -5.72 3.26
C PHE A 289 -12.74 -5.20 3.76
N ALA A 290 -13.74 -5.21 2.86
CA ALA A 290 -15.09 -4.69 3.11
C ALA A 290 -15.02 -3.30 3.77
N SER A 291 -14.43 -2.33 3.08
CA SER A 291 -14.04 -1.05 3.65
C SER A 291 -15.10 0.02 3.38
N ALA A 292 -15.64 0.66 4.42
CA ALA A 292 -16.61 1.75 4.24
C ALA A 292 -15.90 3.03 3.79
N GLN A 293 -16.29 3.61 2.66
CA GLN A 293 -15.64 4.77 2.06
C GLN A 293 -16.65 5.87 1.74
N GLY A 294 -16.19 7.12 1.77
CA GLY A 294 -17.04 8.29 1.43
C GLY A 294 -18.17 8.55 2.44
N THR A 295 -18.06 8.04 3.67
CA THR A 295 -19.13 8.19 4.68
C THR A 295 -19.16 9.58 5.32
N GLY A 296 -18.12 10.39 5.13
CA GLY A 296 -17.93 11.64 5.86
C GLY A 296 -17.71 11.42 7.36
N GLY A 297 -17.26 10.22 7.74
CA GLY A 297 -17.13 9.80 9.13
C GLY A 297 -18.40 9.18 9.72
N ARG A 298 -19.54 9.16 9.03
CA ARG A 298 -20.75 8.51 9.56
C ARG A 298 -20.54 7.01 9.75
N LEU A 299 -21.13 6.45 10.81
CA LEU A 299 -21.06 5.01 11.14
C LEU A 299 -22.14 4.18 10.41
N SER A 300 -22.69 4.72 9.33
CA SER A 300 -23.62 4.02 8.45
C SER A 300 -23.30 4.30 6.99
N VAL A 301 -23.53 3.29 6.15
CA VAL A 301 -23.45 3.35 4.69
C VAL A 301 -24.76 2.84 4.13
N ASP A 302 -25.40 3.64 3.27
CA ASP A 302 -26.64 3.25 2.61
C ASP A 302 -26.33 2.70 1.20
N GLU A 303 -26.71 1.44 0.96
CA GLU A 303 -26.70 0.84 -0.38
C GLU A 303 -28.12 0.69 -0.92
N TYR A 304 -28.29 0.92 -2.21
CA TYR A 304 -29.60 1.01 -2.87
C TYR A 304 -29.71 -0.04 -3.97
N TYR A 305 -30.74 -0.86 -3.91
CA TYR A 305 -31.01 -1.94 -4.87
C TYR A 305 -32.42 -1.83 -5.42
N ASN A 306 -32.62 -2.10 -6.70
CA ASN A 306 -33.95 -2.15 -7.30
C ASN A 306 -34.71 -3.44 -6.93
N GLU A 307 -35.93 -3.61 -7.44
CA GLU A 307 -36.75 -4.79 -7.19
C GLU A 307 -36.17 -6.09 -7.77
N GLU A 308 -35.27 -5.98 -8.75
CA GLU A 308 -34.49 -7.09 -9.32
C GLU A 308 -33.30 -7.49 -8.44
N GLY A 309 -33.04 -6.78 -7.34
CA GLY A 309 -31.89 -6.99 -6.47
C GLY A 309 -30.58 -6.46 -7.05
N LEU A 310 -30.61 -5.66 -8.12
CA LEU A 310 -29.45 -5.05 -8.75
C LEU A 310 -29.17 -3.68 -8.13
N GLN A 311 -27.90 -3.38 -7.89
CA GLN A 311 -27.49 -2.09 -7.35
C GLN A 311 -27.82 -1.00 -8.38
N ASN A 312 -28.66 -0.05 -8.00
CA ASN A 312 -29.13 1.02 -8.87
C ASN A 312 -28.66 2.38 -8.35
N GLY A 313 -27.52 2.83 -8.88
CA GLY A 313 -26.95 4.14 -8.58
C GLY A 313 -25.90 4.15 -7.46
N GLU A 314 -25.27 5.32 -7.32
CA GLU A 314 -24.27 5.56 -6.27
C GLU A 314 -24.95 6.05 -4.99
N GLY A 315 -24.68 5.38 -3.87
CA GLY A 315 -25.17 5.84 -2.56
C GLY A 315 -24.64 7.24 -2.23
N GLN A 316 -25.53 8.15 -1.84
CA GLN A 316 -25.15 9.52 -1.45
C GLN A 316 -24.40 9.57 -0.10
N ARG A 317 -24.41 8.47 0.66
CA ARG A 317 -23.85 8.35 2.02
C ARG A 317 -22.66 7.40 2.11
N GLY A 318 -21.92 7.25 1.02
CA GLY A 318 -20.74 6.40 0.94
C GLY A 318 -21.01 5.03 0.33
N ARG A 319 -20.01 4.15 0.35
CA ARG A 319 -20.06 2.81 -0.26
C ARG A 319 -19.12 1.84 0.45
N ILE A 320 -19.46 0.56 0.44
CA ILE A 320 -18.54 -0.51 0.85
C ILE A 320 -17.66 -0.92 -0.33
N TRP A 321 -16.37 -0.62 -0.23
CA TRP A 321 -15.34 -1.11 -1.15
C TRP A 321 -15.03 -2.57 -0.80
N ILE A 322 -14.72 -3.38 -1.79
CA ILE A 322 -14.31 -4.78 -1.59
C ILE A 322 -13.02 -4.82 -0.78
N PHE A 323 -12.08 -3.95 -1.13
CA PHE A 323 -10.90 -3.69 -0.33
C PHE A 323 -10.41 -2.25 -0.51
N GLN A 324 -9.65 -1.76 0.47
CA GLN A 324 -8.93 -0.49 0.41
C GLN A 324 -7.49 -0.71 0.86
N THR A 325 -6.54 -0.28 0.02
CA THR A 325 -5.12 -0.31 0.38
C THR A 325 -4.67 1.04 0.93
N SER A 326 -3.94 1.03 2.04
CA SER A 326 -3.40 2.23 2.69
C SER A 326 -1.93 2.05 3.07
N THR A 327 -1.26 3.15 3.36
CA THR A 327 0.14 3.13 3.82
C THR A 327 0.21 3.52 5.27
N GLU A 328 0.84 2.68 6.09
CA GLU A 328 1.24 3.06 7.44
C GLU A 328 2.72 3.44 7.45
N CYS A 329 3.07 4.42 8.28
CA CYS A 329 4.45 4.83 8.54
C CYS A 329 4.72 4.96 10.04
N TRP A 330 5.94 4.64 10.46
CA TRP A 330 6.34 4.59 11.86
C TRP A 330 7.08 5.86 12.27
N MET A 331 6.58 6.55 13.30
CA MET A 331 7.23 7.72 13.88
C MET A 331 6.71 8.02 15.30
N THR A 332 7.45 8.80 16.06
CA THR A 332 6.94 9.47 17.26
C THR A 332 6.04 10.65 16.90
N ARG A 333 5.12 11.00 17.80
CA ARG A 333 4.15 12.08 17.67
C ARG A 333 4.21 13.00 18.90
N PRO A 334 5.32 13.72 19.12
CA PRO A 334 5.49 14.58 20.30
C PRO A 334 4.50 15.75 20.35
N ALA A 335 3.89 16.11 19.22
CA ALA A 335 2.84 17.12 19.14
C ALA A 335 1.46 16.62 19.66
N LEU A 336 1.30 15.30 19.81
CA LEU A 336 0.08 14.68 20.30
C LEU A 336 0.21 14.28 21.78
N PRO A 337 -0.90 14.02 22.49
CA PRO A 337 -0.84 13.46 23.83
C PRO A 337 -0.05 12.14 23.88
N PRO A 338 0.60 11.80 25.01
CA PRO A 338 1.36 10.57 25.13
C PRO A 338 0.55 9.32 24.74
N GLY A 339 1.19 8.44 23.97
CA GLY A 339 0.62 7.14 23.60
C GLY A 339 0.10 7.03 22.17
N TYR A 340 0.24 8.07 21.33
CA TYR A 340 -0.09 8.03 19.89
C TYR A 340 1.13 7.87 18.96
N ASP A 341 2.30 7.58 19.53
CA ASP A 341 3.48 7.15 18.78
C ASP A 341 3.24 5.81 18.05
N GLY A 342 4.08 5.53 17.06
CA GLY A 342 4.10 4.26 16.34
C GLY A 342 3.51 4.38 14.95
N TRP A 343 2.63 3.45 14.56
CA TRP A 343 2.04 3.42 13.22
C TRP A 343 1.02 4.53 13.01
N GLN A 344 1.25 5.31 11.94
CA GLN A 344 0.40 6.39 11.46
C GLN A 344 -0.10 6.03 10.07
N THR A 345 -1.42 6.02 9.85
CA THR A 345 -2.01 5.84 8.52
C THR A 345 -1.91 7.15 7.74
N LEU A 346 -1.34 7.08 6.55
CA LEU A 346 -1.31 8.16 5.59
C LEU A 346 -2.68 8.27 4.91
N TYR A 347 -3.46 9.28 5.29
CA TYR A 347 -4.85 9.44 4.86
C TYR A 347 -5.04 10.67 3.97
N PRO A 348 -5.17 10.51 2.64
CA PRO A 348 -5.44 11.65 1.76
C PRO A 348 -6.85 12.21 1.99
N ARG A 349 -6.95 13.54 2.11
CA ARG A 349 -8.21 14.26 2.20
C ARG A 349 -8.64 14.77 0.83
N VAL A 350 -9.92 14.65 0.51
CA VAL A 350 -10.51 15.30 -0.66
C VAL A 350 -10.63 16.80 -0.34
N PRO A 351 -10.09 17.71 -1.18
CA PRO A 351 -10.19 19.14 -0.92
C PRO A 351 -11.64 19.62 -0.98
N SER A 352 -12.11 20.24 0.09
CA SER A 352 -13.36 20.99 0.12
C SER A 352 -13.15 22.35 -0.57
N GLY A 353 -13.53 22.46 -1.84
CA GLY A 353 -13.49 23.72 -2.59
C GLY A 353 -12.24 23.89 -3.47
N GLY A 354 -12.46 24.08 -4.76
CA GLY A 354 -11.43 24.13 -5.79
C GLY A 354 -10.38 25.21 -5.55
N GLY A 355 -9.12 24.79 -5.34
CA GLY A 355 -7.95 25.66 -5.37
C GLY A 355 -6.77 25.23 -4.52
N VAL A 356 -6.98 24.42 -3.47
CA VAL A 356 -5.90 23.94 -2.60
C VAL A 356 -5.54 22.49 -2.96
N LEU A 357 -4.24 22.20 -3.04
CA LEU A 357 -3.71 20.85 -3.13
C LEU A 357 -4.31 20.02 -1.97
N GLY A 358 -5.01 18.91 -2.27
CA GLY A 358 -5.68 18.11 -1.23
C GLY A 358 -4.70 17.73 -0.11
N SER A 359 -5.04 18.02 1.14
CA SER A 359 -4.18 17.74 2.29
C SER A 359 -4.13 16.24 2.59
N CYS A 360 -3.10 15.78 3.31
CA CYS A 360 -2.99 14.40 3.75
C CYS A 360 -2.81 14.32 5.26
N ASP A 361 -3.72 13.68 5.98
CA ASP A 361 -3.56 13.51 7.42
C ASP A 361 -2.61 12.35 7.75
N LEU A 362 -1.92 12.46 8.88
CA LEU A 362 -1.20 11.35 9.53
C LEU A 362 -2.00 10.91 10.76
N VAL A 363 -2.77 9.86 10.59
CA VAL A 363 -3.76 9.40 11.57
C VAL A 363 -3.16 8.29 12.43
N PRO A 364 -3.01 8.48 13.75
CA PRO A 364 -2.50 7.42 14.62
C PRO A 364 -3.45 6.21 14.61
N VAL A 365 -2.93 5.02 14.33
CA VAL A 365 -3.74 3.78 14.29
C VAL A 365 -4.44 3.55 15.64
N LYS A 366 -3.76 3.85 16.74
CA LYS A 366 -4.34 3.75 18.08
C LYS A 366 -5.52 4.72 18.28
N ALA A 367 -5.49 5.91 17.69
CA ALA A 367 -6.61 6.86 17.81
C ALA A 367 -7.87 6.35 17.10
N VAL A 368 -7.69 5.62 15.99
CA VAL A 368 -8.78 4.90 15.32
C VAL A 368 -9.31 3.80 16.24
N LYS A 369 -8.44 2.98 16.84
CA LYS A 369 -8.89 1.92 17.77
C LYS A 369 -9.68 2.44 18.97
N GLU A 370 -9.22 3.51 19.59
CA GLU A 370 -9.86 4.07 20.79
C GLU A 370 -11.00 5.05 20.46
N GLY A 371 -11.29 5.30 19.18
CA GLY A 371 -12.33 6.25 18.77
C GLY A 371 -12.11 7.68 19.27
N THR A 372 -10.86 8.18 19.26
CA THR A 372 -10.53 9.55 19.72
C THR A 372 -10.70 10.55 18.57
N LEU A 373 -11.95 10.90 18.26
CA LEU A 373 -12.29 11.67 17.05
C LEU A 373 -11.72 13.09 17.04
N SER A 374 -11.51 13.67 18.23
CA SER A 374 -11.04 15.04 18.43
C SER A 374 -9.58 15.28 18.04
N LEU A 375 -8.80 14.21 17.80
CA LEU A 375 -7.35 14.31 17.58
C LEU A 375 -6.99 14.89 16.21
N THR A 376 -7.65 14.42 15.17
CA THR A 376 -7.54 14.93 13.80
C THR A 376 -8.79 14.48 13.04
N PRO A 377 -9.33 15.25 12.09
CA PRO A 377 -10.59 14.86 11.46
C PRO A 377 -10.46 13.55 10.67
N GLY A 378 -9.24 13.13 10.27
CA GLY A 378 -9.00 11.83 9.63
C GLY A 378 -9.29 10.62 10.53
N VAL A 379 -9.31 10.77 11.86
CA VAL A 379 -9.71 9.69 12.78
C VAL A 379 -11.17 9.32 12.57
N SER A 380 -12.05 10.32 12.41
CA SER A 380 -13.48 10.12 12.20
C SER A 380 -13.76 9.27 10.95
N GLU A 381 -13.09 9.59 9.85
CA GLU A 381 -13.28 8.91 8.56
C GLU A 381 -12.70 7.49 8.59
N LEU A 382 -11.50 7.29 9.13
CA LEU A 382 -10.89 5.96 9.27
C LEU A 382 -11.60 5.08 10.31
N PHE A 383 -12.17 5.66 11.37
CA PHE A 383 -12.99 4.93 12.32
C PHE A 383 -14.24 4.37 11.65
N ALA A 384 -14.94 5.20 10.88
CA ALA A 384 -16.10 4.76 10.10
C ALA A 384 -15.71 3.69 9.07
N THR A 385 -14.52 3.82 8.46
CA THR A 385 -14.01 2.88 7.47
C THR A 385 -14.01 1.42 7.95
N VAL A 386 -13.80 1.21 9.26
CA VAL A 386 -13.68 -0.12 9.86
C VAL A 386 -14.81 -0.50 10.82
N ASN A 387 -15.70 0.43 11.16
CA ASN A 387 -16.80 0.19 12.13
C ASN A 387 -18.20 0.56 11.59
N ALA A 388 -18.34 1.12 10.39
CA ALA A 388 -19.65 1.51 9.87
C ALA A 388 -20.55 0.30 9.58
N SER A 389 -21.85 0.44 9.83
CA SER A 389 -22.84 -0.58 9.44
C SER A 389 -23.38 -0.30 8.04
N CYS A 390 -23.58 -1.34 7.23
CA CYS A 390 -24.25 -1.22 5.95
C CYS A 390 -25.78 -1.36 6.13
N VAL A 391 -26.53 -0.40 5.59
CA VAL A 391 -27.99 -0.38 5.56
C VAL A 391 -28.42 -0.54 4.12
N VAL A 392 -29.33 -1.49 3.87
CA VAL A 392 -29.76 -1.82 2.51
C VAL A 392 -31.19 -1.34 2.28
N TRP A 393 -31.35 -0.51 1.25
CA TRP A 393 -32.62 0.06 0.81
C TRP A 393 -33.06 -0.57 -0.51
N LYS A 394 -34.32 -1.00 -0.57
CA LYS A 394 -35.01 -1.37 -1.80
C LYS A 394 -35.64 -0.12 -2.41
N CYS A 395 -35.27 0.18 -3.65
CA CYS A 395 -35.86 1.22 -4.48
C CYS A 395 -37.00 0.61 -5.30
N ARG A 396 -38.23 1.04 -5.03
CA ARG A 396 -39.40 0.67 -5.83
C ARG A 396 -39.45 1.43 -7.15
N GLU A 397 -40.22 0.91 -8.10
CA GLU A 397 -40.41 1.54 -9.42
C GLU A 397 -41.01 2.97 -9.32
N ASP A 398 -41.81 3.25 -8.29
CA ASP A 398 -42.39 4.57 -8.01
C ASP A 398 -41.40 5.55 -7.33
N GLY A 399 -40.17 5.10 -7.07
CA GLY A 399 -39.12 5.87 -6.41
C GLY A 399 -39.17 5.84 -4.88
N ALA A 400 -40.13 5.13 -4.27
CA ALA A 400 -40.19 4.98 -2.82
C ALA A 400 -39.05 4.08 -2.31
N LEU A 401 -38.49 4.45 -1.15
CA LEU A 401 -37.43 3.70 -0.48
C LEU A 401 -38.02 2.84 0.64
N GLU A 402 -37.74 1.54 0.57
CA GLU A 402 -38.15 0.56 1.56
C GLU A 402 -36.91 -0.02 2.25
N LEU A 403 -36.88 0.02 3.57
CA LEU A 403 -35.81 -0.58 4.34
C LEU A 403 -35.93 -2.10 4.28
N THR A 404 -34.82 -2.79 3.99
CA THR A 404 -34.80 -4.25 3.90
C THR A 404 -34.26 -4.89 5.17
N ASN A 405 -34.77 -6.07 5.53
CA ASN A 405 -34.15 -6.90 6.56
C ASN A 405 -32.91 -7.59 5.96
N SER A 406 -31.72 -7.16 6.37
CA SER A 406 -30.46 -7.69 5.87
C SER A 406 -29.56 -8.14 7.02
N ASN A 407 -28.77 -9.19 6.78
CA ASN A 407 -27.71 -9.54 7.74
C ASN A 407 -26.71 -8.38 7.82
N THR A 408 -26.31 -8.04 9.04
CA THR A 408 -25.32 -6.99 9.27
C THR A 408 -24.03 -7.33 8.53
N LYS A 409 -23.71 -6.58 7.47
CA LYS A 409 -22.41 -6.69 6.78
C LYS A 409 -21.37 -6.01 7.66
N TYR A 410 -20.58 -6.80 8.37
CA TYR A 410 -19.44 -6.30 9.14
C TYR A 410 -18.36 -5.76 8.21
N VAL A 411 -17.96 -4.51 8.43
CA VAL A 411 -16.94 -3.82 7.62
C VAL A 411 -15.58 -3.86 8.32
N GLY A 412 -14.52 -3.69 7.55
CA GLY A 412 -13.16 -3.53 8.08
C GLY A 412 -12.57 -4.75 8.76
N ASN A 413 -12.94 -5.94 8.29
CA ASN A 413 -12.39 -7.21 8.79
C ASN A 413 -11.16 -7.64 8.00
N ASN A 414 -10.34 -8.50 8.62
CA ASN A 414 -9.12 -9.08 8.03
C ASN A 414 -8.14 -8.02 7.51
N ILE A 415 -7.90 -6.95 8.28
CA ILE A 415 -6.95 -5.90 7.92
C ILE A 415 -5.56 -6.54 7.83
N SER A 416 -5.02 -6.61 6.61
CA SER A 416 -3.92 -7.51 6.27
C SER A 416 -2.66 -6.75 5.89
N THR A 417 -1.50 -7.23 6.33
CA THR A 417 -0.18 -6.75 5.89
C THR A 417 0.81 -7.90 5.75
N LYS A 418 1.94 -7.66 5.08
CA LYS A 418 2.97 -8.69 4.94
C LYS A 418 3.68 -8.89 6.29
N GLY A 419 3.78 -10.14 6.73
CA GLY A 419 4.46 -10.49 7.97
C GLY A 419 5.97 -10.22 7.91
N VAL A 420 6.53 -9.82 9.05
CA VAL A 420 7.95 -9.49 9.20
C VAL A 420 8.84 -10.69 8.87
N GLY A 421 9.71 -10.56 7.87
CA GLY A 421 10.67 -11.62 7.50
C GLY A 421 10.05 -12.89 6.95
N SER A 422 8.75 -12.88 6.62
CA SER A 422 8.05 -13.99 6.00
C SER A 422 7.16 -13.53 4.85
N ASN A 423 6.67 -14.46 4.06
CA ASN A 423 5.67 -14.20 3.02
C ASN A 423 4.23 -14.44 3.49
N ARG A 424 4.03 -14.65 4.80
CA ARG A 424 2.69 -14.89 5.35
C ARG A 424 1.92 -13.58 5.48
N CYS A 425 0.61 -13.68 5.31
CA CYS A 425 -0.32 -12.62 5.70
C CYS A 425 -0.34 -12.50 7.23
N GLU A 426 -0.20 -11.26 7.72
CA GLU A 426 -0.37 -10.89 9.12
C GLU A 426 -1.67 -10.08 9.24
N ASP A 427 -2.62 -10.61 10.02
CA ASP A 427 -3.84 -9.90 10.40
C ASP A 427 -3.53 -8.92 11.54
N ILE A 428 -3.84 -7.65 11.28
CA ILE A 428 -3.65 -6.51 12.17
C ILE A 428 -4.98 -5.82 12.54
N THR A 429 -6.12 -6.46 12.33
CA THR A 429 -7.47 -5.93 12.64
C THR A 429 -7.58 -5.44 14.09
N GLN A 430 -6.98 -6.18 15.03
CA GLN A 430 -6.91 -5.85 16.46
C GLN A 430 -6.19 -4.53 16.78
N ASN A 431 -5.43 -3.98 15.83
CA ASN A 431 -4.79 -2.67 15.99
C ASN A 431 -5.75 -1.52 15.66
N TYR A 432 -6.84 -1.78 14.93
CA TYR A 432 -7.79 -0.80 14.43
C TYR A 432 -9.14 -0.84 15.14
N LYS A 433 -9.58 -1.99 15.62
CA LYS A 433 -10.83 -2.15 16.35
C LYS A 433 -10.75 -3.28 17.39
N TYR A 434 -11.65 -3.24 18.36
CA TYR A 434 -11.85 -4.33 19.32
C TYR A 434 -12.65 -5.48 18.67
N PRO A 435 -12.57 -6.71 19.20
CA PRO A 435 -13.35 -7.83 18.67
C PRO A 435 -14.84 -7.54 18.68
N GLU A 436 -15.52 -7.94 17.61
CA GLU A 436 -16.96 -7.74 17.44
C GLU A 436 -17.75 -8.46 18.55
N GLY A 437 -18.73 -7.77 19.12
CA GLY A 437 -19.52 -8.22 20.27
C GLY A 437 -18.84 -8.08 21.64
N SER A 438 -17.61 -7.57 21.70
CA SER A 438 -16.91 -7.35 22.98
C SER A 438 -17.45 -6.13 23.73
N LEU A 439 -17.25 -6.11 25.06
CA LEU A 439 -17.61 -4.95 25.88
C LEU A 439 -16.85 -3.70 25.46
N GLN A 440 -15.56 -3.84 25.11
CA GLN A 440 -14.70 -2.73 24.70
C GLN A 440 -15.15 -2.13 23.36
N GLU A 441 -15.57 -2.95 22.40
CA GLU A 441 -16.15 -2.44 21.15
C GLU A 441 -17.38 -1.59 21.45
N LYS A 442 -18.30 -2.12 22.26
CA LYS A 442 -19.52 -1.41 22.64
C LYS A 442 -19.22 -0.08 23.33
N GLU A 443 -18.31 -0.07 24.31
CA GLU A 443 -17.89 1.15 25.02
C GLU A 443 -17.31 2.21 24.06
N VAL A 444 -16.46 1.80 23.11
CA VAL A 444 -15.86 2.72 22.13
C VAL A 444 -16.91 3.26 21.16
N LEU A 445 -17.83 2.42 20.67
CA LEU A 445 -18.91 2.84 19.79
C LEU A 445 -19.85 3.83 20.49
N GLU A 446 -20.24 3.55 21.74
CA GLU A 446 -21.06 4.45 22.56
C GLU A 446 -20.36 5.80 22.79
N LYS A 447 -19.08 5.77 23.16
CA LYS A 447 -18.26 6.99 23.31
C LYS A 447 -18.22 7.82 22.01
N VAL A 448 -17.92 7.19 20.87
CA VAL A 448 -17.85 7.85 19.57
C VAL A 448 -19.20 8.46 19.19
N GLN A 449 -20.29 7.75 19.48
CA GLN A 449 -21.63 8.22 19.23
C GLN A 449 -21.98 9.45 20.09
N GLU A 450 -21.69 9.41 21.39
CA GLU A 450 -21.87 10.56 22.27
C GLU A 450 -21.05 11.78 21.86
N GLU A 451 -19.79 11.58 21.46
CA GLU A 451 -18.93 12.65 20.96
C GLU A 451 -19.53 13.33 19.72
N ARG A 452 -20.06 12.54 18.77
CA ARG A 452 -20.73 13.07 17.57
C ARG A 452 -22.00 13.83 17.92
N MET A 453 -22.83 13.29 18.81
CA MET A 453 -24.07 13.94 19.25
C MET A 453 -23.84 15.33 19.86
N ARG A 454 -22.67 15.56 20.45
CA ARG A 454 -22.29 16.87 20.99
C ARG A 454 -21.85 17.89 19.92
N HIS A 455 -21.34 17.43 18.77
CA HIS A 455 -20.70 18.27 17.76
C HIS A 455 -21.52 18.42 16.47
N GLU A 456 -22.40 17.47 16.15
CA GLU A 456 -23.22 17.45 14.93
C GLU A 456 -24.72 17.47 15.29
N LYS A 457 -25.50 18.34 14.63
CA LYS A 457 -26.98 18.32 14.66
C LYS A 457 -27.54 17.32 13.62
N ASP A 458 -26.90 16.17 13.42
CA ASP A 458 -27.32 15.21 12.39
C ASP A 458 -28.19 14.10 12.99
N SER A 459 -29.32 13.80 12.36
CA SER A 459 -30.39 12.92 12.86
C SER A 459 -30.21 11.44 12.48
N GLY A 460 -29.13 11.09 11.79
CA GLY A 460 -28.79 9.72 11.35
C GLY A 460 -28.14 8.84 12.44
N ILE A 461 -28.67 8.90 13.66
CA ILE A 461 -27.97 8.54 14.91
C ILE A 461 -27.85 7.02 15.13
N HIS A 462 -28.69 6.23 14.48
CA HIS A 462 -28.56 4.78 14.40
C HIS A 462 -28.95 4.34 13.00
N PRO A 463 -28.33 3.27 12.46
CA PRO A 463 -28.89 2.62 11.28
C PRO A 463 -30.36 2.28 11.62
N PRO A 464 -31.32 2.68 10.77
CA PRO A 464 -32.70 2.37 11.03
C PRO A 464 -32.83 0.85 11.14
N SER A 465 -33.41 0.38 12.24
CA SER A 465 -33.67 -1.04 12.45
C SER A 465 -35.15 -1.30 12.21
N LEU A 466 -35.44 -2.30 11.38
CA LEU A 466 -36.78 -2.82 11.22
C LEU A 466 -37.22 -3.46 12.54
N LYS A 467 -38.04 -2.75 13.31
CA LYS A 467 -38.79 -3.33 14.43
C LYS A 467 -40.06 -3.96 13.88
N THR A 468 -39.92 -4.98 13.04
CA THR A 468 -41.08 -5.68 12.48
C THR A 468 -41.45 -6.87 13.35
N THR A 469 -42.74 -7.04 13.61
CA THR A 469 -43.28 -8.15 14.41
C THR A 469 -43.21 -9.51 13.70
N GLU A 470 -42.93 -9.55 12.38
CA GLU A 470 -42.86 -10.79 11.59
C GLU A 470 -41.79 -10.74 10.46
N PRO A 471 -40.49 -10.70 10.77
CA PRO A 471 -39.44 -10.60 9.75
C PRO A 471 -39.30 -11.90 8.95
N LEU A 472 -39.02 -11.79 7.65
CA LEU A 472 -38.42 -12.89 6.87
C LEU A 472 -36.92 -12.91 7.14
N TYR A 473 -36.35 -14.11 7.35
CA TYR A 473 -34.91 -14.28 7.50
C TYR A 473 -34.33 -14.96 6.27
N MET A 474 -33.21 -14.44 5.79
CA MET A 474 -32.53 -14.97 4.62
C MET A 474 -31.04 -15.14 4.90
N PHE A 475 -30.50 -16.27 4.43
CA PHE A 475 -29.09 -16.57 4.45
C PHE A 475 -28.66 -17.03 3.06
N LEU A 476 -27.65 -16.38 2.51
CA LEU A 476 -27.05 -16.74 1.22
C LEU A 476 -25.76 -17.50 1.49
N LYS A 477 -25.69 -18.74 0.98
CA LYS A 477 -24.47 -19.54 0.97
C LYS A 477 -23.91 -19.53 -0.44
N ALA A 478 -22.97 -18.62 -0.69
CA ALA A 478 -22.28 -18.48 -1.98
C ALA A 478 -20.82 -18.98 -1.87
N PRO A 479 -20.19 -19.36 -2.99
CA PRO A 479 -18.76 -19.64 -3.02
C PRO A 479 -17.96 -18.35 -2.81
N SER A 480 -16.81 -18.42 -2.12
CA SER A 480 -15.93 -17.25 -1.96
C SER A 480 -15.17 -16.88 -3.24
N SER A 481 -15.10 -17.83 -4.19
CA SER A 481 -14.45 -17.64 -5.48
C SER A 481 -15.09 -18.46 -6.59
N LEU A 482 -14.90 -18.00 -7.83
CA LEU A 482 -15.38 -18.66 -9.04
C LEU A 482 -14.26 -18.70 -10.08
N ASN A 483 -13.94 -19.90 -10.57
CA ASN A 483 -12.98 -20.06 -11.66
C ASN A 483 -13.53 -19.40 -12.93
N LEU A 484 -12.68 -18.63 -13.62
CA LEU A 484 -13.04 -18.04 -14.90
C LEU A 484 -13.52 -19.14 -15.87
N GLY A 485 -14.71 -18.97 -16.45
CA GLY A 485 -15.33 -19.96 -17.34
C GLY A 485 -15.92 -21.19 -16.66
N GLY A 486 -15.87 -21.29 -15.33
CA GLY A 486 -16.40 -22.42 -14.57
C GLY A 486 -17.86 -22.24 -14.11
N ASN A 487 -18.33 -23.22 -13.33
CA ASN A 487 -19.62 -23.17 -12.65
C ASN A 487 -19.41 -23.25 -11.13
N ALA A 488 -20.34 -22.69 -10.36
CA ALA A 488 -20.43 -22.90 -8.92
C ALA A 488 -21.87 -22.98 -8.45
N GLN A 489 -22.10 -23.75 -7.40
CA GLN A 489 -23.40 -23.83 -6.75
C GLN A 489 -23.48 -22.83 -5.60
N PHE A 490 -24.67 -22.27 -5.39
CA PHE A 490 -25.01 -21.48 -4.23
C PHE A 490 -26.41 -21.88 -3.72
N SER A 491 -26.71 -21.59 -2.46
CA SER A 491 -28.04 -21.84 -1.91
C SER A 491 -28.56 -20.66 -1.12
N VAL A 492 -29.88 -20.46 -1.15
CA VAL A 492 -30.58 -19.46 -0.37
C VAL A 492 -31.45 -20.18 0.64
N SER A 493 -31.18 -19.99 1.93
CA SER A 493 -32.04 -20.43 3.01
C SER A 493 -32.99 -19.29 3.39
N LEU A 494 -34.28 -19.50 3.25
CA LEU A 494 -35.32 -18.52 3.52
C LEU A 494 -36.27 -19.06 4.58
N ALA A 495 -36.45 -18.32 5.68
CA ALA A 495 -37.27 -18.74 6.81
C ALA A 495 -38.42 -17.78 7.07
N ASN A 496 -39.60 -18.35 7.26
CA ASN A 496 -40.81 -17.66 7.64
C ASN A 496 -41.17 -18.02 9.11
N PRO A 497 -40.78 -17.20 10.10
CA PRO A 497 -41.09 -17.42 11.51
C PRO A 497 -42.52 -17.01 11.88
N SER A 498 -43.33 -16.56 10.94
CA SER A 498 -44.72 -16.18 11.22
C SER A 498 -45.64 -17.39 11.23
N ASP A 499 -46.80 -17.22 11.88
CA ASP A 499 -47.85 -18.24 11.93
C ASP A 499 -48.71 -18.29 10.66
N GLN A 500 -48.40 -17.47 9.66
CA GLN A 500 -49.12 -17.40 8.38
C GLN A 500 -48.26 -17.85 7.21
N LYS A 501 -48.91 -18.47 6.22
CA LYS A 501 -48.27 -18.81 4.95
C LYS A 501 -48.04 -17.54 4.14
N LYS A 502 -46.84 -17.37 3.57
CA LYS A 502 -46.44 -16.18 2.80
C LYS A 502 -46.07 -16.54 1.37
N ALA A 503 -46.65 -15.81 0.41
CA ALA A 503 -46.22 -15.83 -0.97
C ALA A 503 -45.00 -14.92 -1.12
N VAL A 504 -43.88 -15.43 -1.62
CA VAL A 504 -42.60 -14.70 -1.70
C VAL A 504 -42.05 -14.75 -3.12
N GLN A 505 -41.63 -13.59 -3.61
CA GLN A 505 -40.88 -13.45 -4.84
C GLN A 505 -39.39 -13.25 -4.52
N LEU A 506 -38.54 -14.11 -5.07
CA LEU A 506 -37.10 -14.00 -5.06
C LEU A 506 -36.60 -13.41 -6.38
N ALA A 507 -35.72 -12.42 -6.29
CA ALA A 507 -34.95 -11.90 -7.40
C ALA A 507 -33.46 -12.11 -7.10
N PHE A 508 -32.79 -12.81 -8.01
CA PHE A 508 -31.36 -13.04 -7.99
C PHE A 508 -30.69 -12.11 -9.00
N GLY A 509 -29.61 -11.45 -8.59
CA GLY A 509 -28.81 -10.57 -9.43
C GLY A 509 -27.33 -10.90 -9.34
N LEU A 510 -26.63 -10.82 -10.47
CA LEU A 510 -25.18 -10.90 -10.53
C LEU A 510 -24.61 -9.69 -11.28
N GLN A 511 -23.72 -8.95 -10.61
CA GLN A 511 -23.06 -7.77 -11.16
C GLN A 511 -21.54 -7.92 -11.07
N ALA A 512 -20.82 -7.49 -12.09
CA ALA A 512 -19.39 -7.22 -11.99
C ALA A 512 -19.18 -5.86 -11.34
N ILE A 513 -18.33 -5.80 -10.33
CA ILE A 513 -17.96 -4.56 -9.62
C ILE A 513 -16.44 -4.42 -9.55
N TYR A 514 -15.93 -3.20 -9.57
CA TYR A 514 -14.51 -2.95 -9.30
C TYR A 514 -14.23 -3.01 -7.79
N TYR A 515 -12.94 -3.01 -7.42
CA TYR A 515 -12.52 -3.08 -6.02
C TYR A 515 -13.14 -2.00 -5.12
N ASN A 516 -13.49 -0.84 -5.68
CA ASN A 516 -14.14 0.27 -5.00
C ASN A 516 -15.67 0.17 -4.94
N GLY A 517 -16.23 -0.97 -5.35
CA GLY A 517 -17.68 -1.22 -5.40
C GLY A 517 -18.42 -0.46 -6.50
N ILE A 518 -17.73 0.20 -7.44
CA ILE A 518 -18.39 0.77 -8.64
C ILE A 518 -18.88 -0.37 -9.53
N LEU A 519 -20.14 -0.27 -9.98
CA LEU A 519 -20.73 -1.17 -10.96
C LEU A 519 -19.96 -1.10 -12.28
N ALA A 520 -19.48 -2.25 -12.74
CA ALA A 520 -18.76 -2.38 -14.00
C ALA A 520 -19.67 -2.96 -15.10
N ALA A 521 -20.48 -3.97 -14.76
CA ALA A 521 -21.39 -4.63 -15.70
C ALA A 521 -22.49 -5.42 -14.96
N GLU A 522 -23.67 -5.50 -15.55
CA GLU A 522 -24.68 -6.50 -15.16
C GLU A 522 -24.41 -7.79 -15.94
N LEU A 523 -24.48 -8.93 -15.27
CA LEU A 523 -24.06 -10.22 -15.85
C LEU A 523 -25.19 -11.24 -15.92
N TRP A 524 -26.04 -11.32 -14.90
CA TRP A 524 -27.08 -12.33 -14.84
C TRP A 524 -28.23 -11.93 -13.90
N LYS A 525 -29.44 -12.40 -14.20
CA LYS A 525 -30.63 -12.22 -13.37
C LYS A 525 -31.58 -13.40 -13.47
N LYS A 526 -32.30 -13.67 -12.37
CA LYS A 526 -33.36 -14.69 -12.32
C LYS A 526 -34.43 -14.29 -11.32
N LYS A 527 -35.70 -14.61 -11.59
CA LYS A 527 -36.80 -14.45 -10.63
C LYS A 527 -37.46 -15.80 -10.35
N LEU A 528 -37.84 -16.04 -9.11
CA LEU A 528 -38.54 -17.24 -8.65
C LEU A 528 -39.68 -16.86 -7.71
N SER A 529 -40.84 -17.48 -7.84
CA SER A 529 -41.96 -17.29 -6.92
C SER A 529 -42.23 -18.58 -6.17
N LEU A 530 -42.41 -18.50 -4.86
CA LEU A 530 -42.65 -19.65 -3.99
C LEU A 530 -43.60 -19.32 -2.84
N MET A 531 -44.10 -20.36 -2.19
CA MET A 531 -45.08 -20.27 -1.11
C MET A 531 -44.49 -20.85 0.17
N LEU A 532 -44.01 -19.98 1.08
CA LEU A 532 -43.44 -20.39 2.36
C LEU A 532 -44.54 -20.68 3.38
N ASP A 533 -44.59 -21.91 3.86
CA ASP A 533 -45.45 -22.28 4.99
C ASP A 533 -45.09 -21.52 6.28
N ALA A 534 -46.04 -21.47 7.21
CA ALA A 534 -45.84 -20.91 8.54
C ALA A 534 -44.78 -21.72 9.32
N ASN A 535 -43.92 -21.02 10.08
CA ASN A 535 -42.88 -21.61 10.93
C ASN A 535 -41.93 -22.60 10.21
N LYS A 536 -41.74 -22.44 8.90
CA LYS A 536 -40.82 -23.28 8.10
C LYS A 536 -39.73 -22.45 7.43
N GLY A 537 -38.60 -23.12 7.16
CA GLY A 537 -37.56 -22.64 6.26
C GLY A 537 -37.45 -23.53 5.03
N GLU A 538 -37.14 -22.93 3.89
CA GLU A 538 -36.84 -23.62 2.64
C GLU A 538 -35.41 -23.28 2.19
N GLU A 539 -34.68 -24.28 1.70
CA GLU A 539 -33.39 -24.09 1.06
C GLU A 539 -33.55 -24.25 -0.46
N ILE A 540 -33.11 -23.22 -1.20
CA ILE A 540 -33.29 -23.11 -2.63
C ILE A 540 -31.90 -23.19 -3.28
N PRO A 541 -31.52 -24.34 -3.85
CA PRO A 541 -30.24 -24.50 -4.53
C PRO A 541 -30.30 -23.89 -5.93
N GLU A 542 -29.23 -23.20 -6.32
CA GLU A 542 -29.06 -22.58 -7.63
C GLU A 542 -27.63 -22.79 -8.15
N GLU A 543 -27.47 -22.69 -9.46
CA GLU A 543 -26.17 -22.81 -10.13
C GLU A 543 -25.81 -21.53 -10.86
N LEU A 544 -24.63 -21.01 -10.55
CA LEU A 544 -23.98 -19.94 -11.26
C LEU A 544 -23.08 -20.54 -12.33
N SER A 545 -23.31 -20.21 -13.59
CA SER A 545 -22.50 -20.67 -14.72
C SER A 545 -22.06 -19.46 -15.54
N PHE A 546 -20.76 -19.40 -15.86
CA PHE A 546 -20.21 -18.36 -16.73
C PHE A 546 -20.89 -18.34 -18.12
N PHE A 547 -21.43 -19.47 -18.57
CA PHE A 547 -22.18 -19.56 -19.84
C PHE A 547 -23.52 -18.81 -19.82
N HIS A 548 -24.08 -18.57 -18.64
CA HIS A 548 -25.32 -17.83 -18.49
C HIS A 548 -25.08 -16.31 -18.38
N PHE A 549 -23.82 -15.86 -18.41
CA PHE A 549 -23.52 -14.43 -18.31
C PHE A 549 -23.82 -13.75 -19.64
N GLU A 550 -24.55 -12.64 -19.59
CA GLU A 550 -24.91 -11.85 -20.77
C GLU A 550 -23.67 -11.25 -21.46
N GLN A 551 -22.58 -11.08 -20.72
CA GLN A 551 -21.30 -10.55 -21.19
C GLN A 551 -20.13 -11.05 -20.32
N SER A 552 -18.90 -10.92 -20.83
CA SER A 552 -17.71 -11.23 -20.04
C SER A 552 -17.45 -10.15 -18.98
N PRO A 553 -17.08 -10.53 -17.74
CA PRO A 553 -16.76 -9.55 -16.70
C PRO A 553 -15.51 -8.74 -17.10
N PRO A 554 -15.49 -7.41 -16.86
CA PRO A 554 -14.31 -6.58 -17.11
C PRO A 554 -13.08 -7.02 -16.32
N GLU A 555 -11.89 -6.68 -16.80
CA GLU A 555 -10.64 -7.00 -16.11
C GLU A 555 -10.56 -6.30 -14.74
N ASN A 556 -9.96 -6.97 -13.76
CA ASN A 556 -9.83 -6.48 -12.37
C ASN A 556 -11.17 -6.18 -11.68
N SER A 557 -12.25 -6.85 -12.13
CA SER A 557 -13.55 -6.86 -11.46
C SER A 557 -13.73 -8.09 -10.55
N PHE A 558 -14.77 -8.02 -9.74
CA PHE A 558 -15.26 -9.03 -8.81
C PHE A 558 -16.74 -9.24 -9.08
N LEU A 559 -17.30 -10.37 -8.64
CA LEU A 559 -18.72 -10.65 -8.82
C LEU A 559 -19.46 -10.35 -7.52
N ARG A 560 -20.55 -9.59 -7.60
CA ARG A 560 -21.49 -9.38 -6.50
C ARG A 560 -22.76 -10.16 -6.80
N LEU A 561 -23.01 -11.20 -6.02
CA LEU A 561 -24.24 -11.97 -6.05
C LEU A 561 -25.20 -11.40 -5.01
N THR A 562 -26.40 -11.05 -5.45
CA THR A 562 -27.44 -10.49 -4.60
C THR A 562 -28.72 -11.32 -4.69
N VAL A 563 -29.45 -11.35 -3.59
CA VAL A 563 -30.77 -11.96 -3.51
C VAL A 563 -31.68 -11.00 -2.76
N MET A 564 -32.80 -10.66 -3.40
CA MET A 564 -33.90 -9.90 -2.81
C MET A 564 -35.12 -10.81 -2.68
N ALA A 565 -35.65 -10.97 -1.47
CA ALA A 565 -36.96 -11.60 -1.27
C ALA A 565 -37.99 -10.52 -0.93
N THR A 566 -39.15 -10.55 -1.58
CA THR A 566 -40.28 -9.67 -1.29
C THR A 566 -41.52 -10.52 -1.02
N ALA A 567 -42.12 -10.38 0.15
CA ALA A 567 -43.43 -10.97 0.43
C ALA A 567 -44.52 -10.24 -0.36
N THR A 568 -45.22 -10.97 -1.22
CA THR A 568 -46.36 -10.45 -1.97
C THR A 568 -47.61 -10.45 -1.09
N HIS A 569 -48.39 -9.36 -1.12
CA HIS A 569 -49.64 -9.17 -0.37
C HIS A 569 -49.53 -9.02 1.16
N SER A 570 -48.35 -8.70 1.70
CA SER A 570 -48.20 -8.24 3.09
C SER A 570 -48.18 -6.71 3.16
N GLU A 571 -48.97 -6.12 4.06
CA GLU A 571 -48.97 -4.69 4.38
C GLU A 571 -48.49 -4.51 5.84
N PRO A 572 -47.34 -3.84 6.10
CA PRO A 572 -46.36 -3.32 5.13
C PRO A 572 -45.61 -4.44 4.40
N SER A 573 -45.03 -4.11 3.24
CA SER A 573 -44.21 -5.04 2.47
C SER A 573 -43.01 -5.50 3.30
N LEU A 574 -42.79 -6.81 3.31
CA LEU A 574 -41.66 -7.41 4.00
C LEU A 574 -40.63 -7.81 2.95
N SER A 575 -39.51 -7.09 2.93
CA SER A 575 -38.37 -7.40 2.08
C SER A 575 -37.17 -7.85 2.90
N CYS A 576 -36.45 -8.86 2.43
CA CYS A 576 -35.17 -9.25 2.98
C CYS A 576 -34.10 -9.34 1.89
N PHE A 577 -32.85 -9.12 2.28
CA PHE A 577 -31.72 -9.00 1.37
C PHE A 577 -30.49 -9.74 1.88
N ALA A 578 -29.77 -10.36 0.94
CA ALA A 578 -28.48 -10.98 1.18
C ALA A 578 -27.58 -10.70 -0.01
N GLN A 579 -26.30 -10.48 0.25
CA GLN A 579 -25.27 -10.25 -0.76
C GLN A 579 -24.01 -11.01 -0.39
N GLU A 580 -23.28 -11.48 -1.40
CA GLU A 580 -21.94 -12.02 -1.27
C GLU A 580 -21.04 -11.53 -2.41
N ASP A 581 -19.83 -11.11 -2.06
CA ASP A 581 -18.80 -10.70 -3.01
C ASP A 581 -17.87 -11.91 -3.29
N ILE A 582 -17.72 -12.26 -4.56
CA ILE A 582 -17.04 -13.46 -5.05
C ILE A 582 -15.81 -13.07 -5.88
N THR A 583 -14.65 -13.63 -5.55
CA THR A 583 -13.41 -13.40 -6.29
C THR A 583 -13.38 -14.25 -7.57
N ILE A 584 -13.04 -13.65 -8.71
CA ILE A 584 -12.79 -14.41 -9.94
C ILE A 584 -11.38 -15.02 -9.87
N CYS A 585 -11.28 -16.34 -9.82
CA CYS A 585 -10.01 -17.06 -9.80
C CYS A 585 -9.38 -17.03 -11.20
N ARG A 586 -8.17 -16.49 -11.25
CA ARG A 586 -7.29 -16.55 -12.44
C ARG A 586 -6.51 -17.86 -12.45
N PRO A 587 -6.04 -18.33 -13.62
CA PRO A 587 -5.18 -19.50 -13.70
C PRO A 587 -3.95 -19.35 -12.80
N HIS A 588 -3.61 -20.41 -12.07
CA HIS A 588 -2.45 -20.40 -11.19
C HIS A 588 -1.17 -20.68 -12.00
N LEU A 589 -0.24 -19.74 -11.95
CA LEU A 589 1.11 -19.91 -12.50
C LEU A 589 1.98 -20.60 -11.46
N THR A 590 2.58 -21.73 -11.77
CA THR A 590 3.49 -22.45 -10.88
C THR A 590 4.94 -22.23 -11.29
N ILE A 591 5.80 -22.01 -10.30
CA ILE A 591 7.25 -21.89 -10.49
C ILE A 591 7.93 -22.93 -9.60
N GLU A 592 8.75 -23.77 -10.22
CA GLU A 592 9.57 -24.77 -9.56
C GLU A 592 11.05 -24.44 -9.78
N MET A 593 11.77 -24.23 -8.67
CA MET A 593 13.22 -24.03 -8.69
C MET A 593 13.81 -24.44 -7.33
N PRO A 594 15.12 -24.74 -7.25
CA PRO A 594 15.80 -25.02 -6.00
C PRO A 594 15.66 -23.91 -4.95
N GLU A 595 15.49 -24.27 -3.68
CA GLU A 595 15.44 -23.31 -2.57
C GLU A 595 16.81 -22.68 -2.27
N THR A 596 17.88 -23.38 -2.63
CA THR A 596 19.25 -22.90 -2.47
C THR A 596 20.08 -23.15 -3.72
N THR A 597 20.98 -22.22 -4.04
CA THR A 597 21.92 -22.32 -5.17
C THR A 597 23.22 -21.62 -4.82
N GLU A 598 24.28 -21.88 -5.55
CA GLU A 598 25.53 -21.12 -5.44
C GLU A 598 25.54 -19.93 -6.41
N GLN A 599 26.26 -18.88 -6.02
CA GLN A 599 26.53 -17.73 -6.88
C GLN A 599 27.34 -18.19 -8.11
N TYR A 600 27.01 -17.62 -9.26
CA TYR A 600 27.63 -17.92 -10.56
C TYR A 600 27.39 -19.34 -11.10
N GLN A 601 26.63 -20.18 -10.40
CA GLN A 601 26.16 -21.46 -10.94
C GLN A 601 24.87 -21.28 -11.76
N LEU A 602 24.69 -22.15 -12.76
CA LEU A 602 23.48 -22.15 -13.59
C LEU A 602 22.29 -22.68 -12.78
N LEU A 603 21.25 -21.85 -12.64
CA LEU A 603 19.99 -22.21 -12.00
C LEU A 603 18.93 -22.45 -13.07
N LYS A 604 18.14 -23.50 -12.87
CA LYS A 604 16.97 -23.84 -13.70
C LYS A 604 15.69 -23.55 -12.94
N ALA A 605 14.75 -22.88 -13.60
CA ALA A 605 13.40 -22.68 -13.10
C ALA A 605 12.40 -23.17 -14.13
N SER A 606 11.50 -24.05 -13.72
CA SER A 606 10.39 -24.51 -14.54
C SER A 606 9.15 -23.67 -14.23
N VAL A 607 8.47 -23.23 -15.27
CA VAL A 607 7.23 -22.47 -15.15
C VAL A 607 6.12 -23.23 -15.85
N SER A 608 4.99 -23.40 -15.18
CA SER A 608 3.83 -24.06 -15.76
C SER A 608 2.52 -23.35 -15.44
N LEU A 609 1.57 -23.43 -16.37
CA LEU A 609 0.21 -22.89 -16.21
C LEU A 609 -0.78 -23.76 -16.97
N HIS A 610 -1.85 -24.18 -16.30
CA HIS A 610 -2.89 -25.01 -16.90
C HIS A 610 -4.05 -24.17 -17.44
N ASN A 611 -4.50 -24.46 -18.66
CA ASN A 611 -5.66 -23.80 -19.24
C ASN A 611 -6.97 -24.48 -18.80
N PHE A 612 -7.65 -23.91 -17.81
CA PHE A 612 -8.98 -24.36 -17.39
C PHE A 612 -10.12 -23.77 -18.23
N LEU A 613 -9.82 -22.86 -19.17
CA LEU A 613 -10.82 -22.22 -20.01
C LEU A 613 -11.27 -23.14 -21.15
N HIS A 614 -12.47 -22.87 -21.66
CA HIS A 614 -13.00 -23.54 -22.85
C HIS A 614 -12.40 -23.01 -24.15
N ASP A 615 -11.76 -21.84 -24.10
CA ASP A 615 -11.09 -21.20 -25.23
C ASP A 615 -9.55 -21.31 -25.13
N PRO A 616 -8.84 -21.35 -26.27
CA PRO A 616 -7.38 -21.34 -26.28
C PRO A 616 -6.83 -20.00 -25.82
N MET A 617 -5.82 -20.00 -24.96
CA MET A 617 -5.07 -18.80 -24.58
C MET A 617 -4.07 -18.49 -25.69
N LYS A 618 -4.19 -17.35 -26.36
CA LYS A 618 -3.34 -16.90 -27.47
C LYS A 618 -2.43 -15.75 -27.05
N ASP A 619 -1.46 -15.44 -27.91
CA ASP A 619 -0.49 -14.35 -27.68
C ASP A 619 0.21 -14.42 -26.32
N CYS A 620 0.50 -15.65 -25.86
CA CYS A 620 1.09 -15.90 -24.56
C CYS A 620 2.51 -15.32 -24.45
N VAL A 621 2.75 -14.49 -23.45
CA VAL A 621 4.06 -13.90 -23.13
C VAL A 621 4.40 -14.16 -21.68
N ILE A 622 5.58 -14.75 -21.42
CA ILE A 622 6.17 -14.84 -20.09
C ILE A 622 7.26 -13.80 -19.92
N SER A 623 7.19 -13.05 -18.82
CA SER A 623 8.18 -12.08 -18.39
C SER A 623 8.82 -12.53 -17.07
N LEU A 624 10.15 -12.56 -17.01
CA LEU A 624 10.94 -12.94 -15.84
C LEU A 624 11.62 -11.72 -15.23
N PHE A 625 11.51 -11.61 -13.90
CA PHE A 625 12.11 -10.54 -13.11
C PHE A 625 12.81 -11.12 -11.87
N GLY A 626 13.89 -10.50 -11.44
CA GLY A 626 14.53 -10.86 -10.17
C GLY A 626 15.87 -10.18 -10.03
N LYS A 627 15.98 -9.20 -9.13
CA LYS A 627 17.26 -8.54 -8.87
C LYS A 627 18.28 -9.58 -8.40
N GLY A 628 19.50 -9.52 -8.94
CA GLY A 628 20.52 -10.53 -8.66
C GLY A 628 20.34 -11.88 -9.38
N LEU A 629 19.19 -12.15 -10.01
CA LEU A 629 18.91 -13.38 -10.76
C LEU A 629 18.80 -13.15 -12.27
N ILE A 630 18.00 -12.15 -12.66
CA ILE A 630 17.71 -11.77 -14.04
C ILE A 630 18.25 -10.37 -14.30
N TYR A 631 19.04 -10.22 -15.36
CA TYR A 631 19.46 -8.89 -15.81
C TYR A 631 18.26 -8.15 -16.41
N ARG A 632 17.81 -7.09 -15.73
CA ARG A 632 16.62 -6.30 -16.09
C ARG A 632 15.36 -7.18 -16.13
N GLU A 633 14.90 -7.51 -17.32
CA GLU A 633 13.70 -8.28 -17.61
C GLU A 633 13.99 -9.17 -18.82
N ARG A 634 13.50 -10.41 -18.81
CA ARG A 634 13.53 -11.29 -19.99
C ARG A 634 12.10 -11.63 -20.38
N ARG A 635 11.77 -11.44 -21.66
CA ARG A 635 10.43 -11.74 -22.22
C ARG A 635 10.51 -12.85 -23.25
N TYR A 636 9.55 -13.76 -23.21
CA TYR A 636 9.46 -14.91 -24.10
C TYR A 636 8.03 -15.00 -24.64
N ARG A 637 7.90 -15.01 -25.97
CA ARG A 637 6.63 -15.34 -26.63
C ARG A 637 6.50 -16.85 -26.73
N LEU A 638 5.34 -17.38 -26.35
CA LEU A 638 5.05 -18.80 -26.29
C LEU A 638 3.89 -19.14 -27.23
N ALA A 639 3.77 -20.43 -27.54
CA ALA A 639 2.66 -20.92 -28.35
C ALA A 639 1.32 -20.81 -27.60
N SER A 640 0.23 -20.78 -28.35
CA SER A 640 -1.11 -20.83 -27.78
C SER A 640 -1.31 -22.10 -26.96
N VAL A 641 -2.00 -21.97 -25.84
CA VAL A 641 -2.25 -23.07 -24.89
C VAL A 641 -3.72 -23.46 -25.01
N TRP A 642 -3.97 -24.62 -25.60
CA TRP A 642 -5.32 -25.12 -25.87
C TRP A 642 -6.08 -25.49 -24.58
N PRO A 643 -7.43 -25.50 -24.62
CA PRO A 643 -8.26 -25.93 -23.49
C PRO A 643 -7.81 -27.29 -22.92
N GLY A 644 -7.69 -27.37 -21.60
CA GLY A 644 -7.25 -28.58 -20.89
C GLY A 644 -5.76 -28.93 -21.01
N ASN A 645 -4.97 -28.15 -21.78
CA ASN A 645 -3.52 -28.34 -21.85
C ASN A 645 -2.77 -27.48 -20.83
N THR A 646 -1.57 -27.92 -20.50
CA THR A 646 -0.66 -27.19 -19.61
C THR A 646 0.50 -26.61 -20.42
N LEU A 647 0.72 -25.30 -20.28
CA LEU A 647 1.97 -24.67 -20.68
C LEU A 647 3.06 -25.13 -19.72
N TYR A 648 4.20 -25.55 -20.26
CA TYR A 648 5.40 -25.89 -19.48
C TYR A 648 6.64 -25.34 -20.19
N THR A 649 7.48 -24.60 -19.48
CA THR A 649 8.71 -24.02 -20.04
C THR A 649 9.81 -23.95 -18.98
N GLU A 650 11.02 -24.39 -19.34
CA GLU A 650 12.21 -24.26 -18.49
C GLU A 650 13.00 -23.00 -18.88
N PHE A 651 13.43 -22.25 -17.87
CA PHE A 651 14.29 -21.09 -18.02
C PHE A 651 15.60 -21.30 -17.26
N GLN A 652 16.68 -20.79 -17.85
CA GLN A 652 18.02 -20.88 -17.27
C GLN A 652 18.63 -19.49 -17.07
N PHE A 653 19.18 -19.27 -15.89
CA PHE A 653 19.83 -18.01 -15.53
C PHE A 653 20.88 -18.24 -14.43
N THR A 654 21.74 -17.26 -14.22
CA THR A 654 22.90 -17.38 -13.33
C THR A 654 22.79 -16.33 -12.22
N PRO A 655 22.58 -16.74 -10.96
CA PRO A 655 22.56 -15.84 -9.83
C PRO A 655 23.89 -15.10 -9.66
N THR A 656 23.82 -13.79 -9.44
CA THR A 656 24.99 -12.89 -9.34
C THR A 656 25.15 -12.27 -7.96
N GLN A 657 24.15 -12.39 -7.08
CA GLN A 657 24.15 -11.79 -5.76
C GLN A 657 23.81 -12.83 -4.69
N VAL A 658 24.64 -12.89 -3.66
CA VAL A 658 24.48 -13.76 -2.49
C VAL A 658 23.30 -13.27 -1.62
N GLY A 659 22.68 -14.20 -0.89
CA GLY A 659 21.56 -13.95 0.02
C GLY A 659 20.22 -14.40 -0.55
N LEU A 660 19.14 -14.02 0.13
CA LEU A 660 17.78 -14.32 -0.31
C LEU A 660 17.42 -13.45 -1.52
N GLN A 661 17.18 -14.10 -2.66
CA GLN A 661 16.74 -13.47 -3.90
C GLN A 661 15.33 -13.96 -4.27
N ARG A 662 14.61 -13.16 -5.05
CA ARG A 662 13.26 -13.49 -5.52
C ARG A 662 13.21 -13.52 -7.05
N LEU A 663 12.71 -14.62 -7.60
CA LEU A 663 12.27 -14.70 -8.98
C LEU A 663 10.77 -14.41 -9.00
N THR A 664 10.36 -13.43 -9.80
CA THR A 664 8.95 -13.15 -10.10
C THR A 664 8.72 -13.45 -11.57
N VAL A 665 7.63 -14.16 -11.85
CA VAL A 665 7.20 -14.50 -13.20
C VAL A 665 5.82 -13.91 -13.43
N GLU A 666 5.67 -13.28 -14.59
CA GLU A 666 4.40 -12.73 -15.06
C GLU A 666 4.05 -13.36 -16.39
N MET A 667 2.79 -13.75 -16.57
CA MET A 667 2.24 -14.25 -17.81
C MET A 667 1.06 -13.39 -18.27
N ASP A 668 1.10 -13.02 -19.54
CA ASP A 668 0.03 -12.34 -20.25
C ASP A 668 -0.43 -13.18 -21.44
N CYS A 669 -1.69 -13.07 -21.81
CA CYS A 669 -2.30 -13.60 -23.03
C CYS A 669 -3.46 -12.68 -23.47
N ASP A 670 -4.18 -13.08 -24.51
CA ASP A 670 -5.40 -12.41 -24.99
C ASP A 670 -6.55 -12.44 -23.96
N MET A 671 -6.67 -13.53 -23.20
CA MET A 671 -7.77 -13.76 -22.25
C MET A 671 -7.52 -13.16 -20.86
N PHE A 672 -6.27 -13.09 -20.42
CA PHE A 672 -5.87 -12.50 -19.16
C PHE A 672 -4.54 -11.81 -19.29
N GLN A 673 -4.45 -10.68 -18.63
CA GLN A 673 -3.16 -10.08 -18.36
C GLN A 673 -2.81 -10.38 -16.91
N ASN A 674 -1.55 -10.10 -16.58
CA ASN A 674 -1.19 -9.81 -15.22
C ASN A 674 -1.23 -11.03 -14.27
N VAL A 675 -1.10 -12.27 -14.79
CA VAL A 675 -1.02 -13.47 -13.96
C VAL A 675 0.40 -13.62 -13.41
N THR A 676 0.57 -13.47 -12.11
CA THR A 676 1.89 -13.41 -11.47
C THR A 676 2.07 -14.52 -10.44
N ASN A 677 3.31 -14.98 -10.29
CA ASN A 677 3.74 -15.74 -9.12
C ASN A 677 5.23 -15.47 -8.85
N TYR A 678 5.73 -15.90 -7.70
CA TYR A 678 7.10 -15.73 -7.28
C TYR A 678 7.65 -16.95 -6.56
N ARG A 679 8.97 -17.08 -6.56
CA ARG A 679 9.70 -18.03 -5.72
C ARG A 679 10.96 -17.36 -5.16
N ASP A 680 11.27 -17.69 -3.93
CA ASP A 680 12.49 -17.25 -3.27
C ASP A 680 13.57 -18.32 -3.41
N VAL A 681 14.83 -17.89 -3.55
CA VAL A 681 16.01 -18.75 -3.58
C VAL A 681 17.11 -18.11 -2.74
N THR A 682 17.75 -18.90 -1.89
CA THR A 682 18.93 -18.49 -1.13
C THR A 682 20.19 -18.78 -1.93
N VAL A 683 20.85 -17.73 -2.40
CA VAL A 683 22.11 -17.81 -3.12
C VAL A 683 23.27 -17.81 -2.13
N LYS A 684 24.08 -18.85 -2.10
CA LYS A 684 25.28 -18.97 -1.27
C LYS A 684 26.50 -18.46 -2.02
N ALA A 685 27.50 -17.95 -1.29
CA ALA A 685 28.80 -17.66 -1.89
C ALA A 685 29.43 -18.96 -2.41
N PRO A 686 30.26 -18.91 -3.47
CA PRO A 686 30.95 -20.10 -3.96
C PRO A 686 31.89 -20.61 -2.86
N GLU A 687 31.89 -21.92 -2.59
CA GLU A 687 32.94 -22.52 -1.78
C GLU A 687 34.25 -22.44 -2.56
N LEU A 688 35.18 -21.59 -2.11
CA LEU A 688 36.53 -21.58 -2.66
C LEU A 688 37.19 -22.93 -2.31
N PRO A 689 37.71 -23.68 -3.28
CA PRO A 689 38.44 -24.91 -2.97
C PRO A 689 39.63 -24.56 -2.07
N ALA A 690 39.73 -25.28 -0.95
CA ALA A 690 40.74 -25.12 0.09
C ALA A 690 42.17 -25.42 -0.39
#